data_AF-A0A2G8KIB0-F1
#
_entry.id   AF-A0A2G8KIB0-F1
#
_cell.length_a   1.000
_cell.length_b   1.000
_cell.length_c   1.000
_cell.angle_alpha   90.00
_cell.angle_beta   90.00
_cell.angle_gamma   90.00
#
_symmetry.space_group_name_H-M   'P 1'
#
loop_
_entity.id
_entity.type
_entity.pdbx_description
1 polymer ?
#
loop_
_entity_poly.entity_id
_entity_poly.type
_entity_poly.pdbx_seq_one_letter_code
_entity_poly.pdbx_strand_id
1 'polypeptide(L)'
;SIKETYDQLKPRVDESRRRKDGVLKTAQKTDQDRIGKIMEELDINWEKIDKDYTERYGFFQRCMEKWRQFHCDMRDLASWLTEAETTIQRCKTAEGRLNVARVKEYLPVLEEGIANHQGTVTSLNSNGEEIVQQSSAIDGGMLRDKLYGLNARWKGVCAEVASWKERFDVGQDEIDAFLKEVDIVNAWLDGCKELTTSRPSPGDEKALQGSLRIVKEKQAEQPAQRERKGQLLEQQDIFLACGKLEHDKLTKLKLKIADLTAAWDTMAGELSRHHQQLKRQLEMLASLDKELTDMEEWLKMTKESLTSQKTMKAQLAQKKLLIDAVVTHRDSVNHINAVFLEIASEADKVEREMPEALKKRIETMNNEWERIQESGSQSRSGSDMEDDRPIWIKQNKITDTITPTKVEIQRSNFMEINGNDISDKVMEFDKMVAELRDWLVLLDRTLRTQPVTVGDLEEIEETIARQKKLLQDLAVKRPQLEDLVKQADRLQGEVGEPEDQKTLQEKVDKIKELWDAAKEKASSRTEELQIMLSDSQKFHELTEELMIWLTKMEKALDENEVIGTEIIILQGQLETQKAYIEEIESWKPKMTEVQNSGEKLSKDFTLDDAGRIEQVMESLMLRWTNVCSRSNVRLHELECALNSLQDIDKQVHEFLLWLGKVESPIKSLERKTHTEESRQDREKVKEWQGQHQFLSITHISEVNFNLSEAAH
;
A
#
# COMPACT_ATOMS: atom_id res chain seq x y z
N SER A 1 -18.56 28.20 63.11
CA SER A 1 -18.41 26.74 62.91
C SER A 1 -18.58 25.99 64.23
N ILE A 2 -19.10 24.75 64.23
CA ILE A 2 -19.26 23.93 65.46
C ILE A 2 -17.93 23.80 66.23
N LYS A 3 -16.79 23.72 65.51
CA LYS A 3 -15.45 23.74 66.09
C LYS A 3 -15.14 25.05 66.81
N GLU A 4 -15.37 26.19 66.18
CA GLU A 4 -15.13 27.51 66.78
C GLU A 4 -15.98 27.72 68.03
N THR A 5 -17.24 27.28 68.02
CA THR A 5 -18.13 27.39 69.18
C THR A 5 -17.66 26.47 70.31
N TYR A 6 -17.24 25.24 69.99
CA TYR A 6 -16.68 24.30 70.97
C TYR A 6 -15.37 24.84 71.60
N ASP A 7 -14.46 25.35 70.77
CA ASP A 7 -13.17 25.94 71.18
C ASP A 7 -13.37 27.19 72.07
N GLN A 8 -14.44 27.95 71.85
CA GLN A 8 -14.80 29.10 72.70
C GLN A 8 -15.46 28.69 74.03
N LEU A 9 -16.25 27.61 74.04
CA LEU A 9 -17.00 27.17 75.21
C LEU A 9 -16.12 26.37 76.19
N LYS A 10 -15.21 25.54 75.69
CA LYS A 10 -14.32 24.70 76.51
C LYS A 10 -13.58 25.46 77.61
N PRO A 11 -12.83 26.55 77.32
CA PRO A 11 -12.15 27.31 78.36
C PRO A 11 -13.11 27.97 79.36
N ARG A 12 -14.33 28.32 78.94
CA ARG A 12 -15.34 28.95 79.82
C ARG A 12 -15.97 27.95 80.78
N VAL A 13 -16.19 26.71 80.34
CA VAL A 13 -16.66 25.61 81.20
C VAL A 13 -15.56 25.20 82.19
N ASP A 14 -14.32 25.10 81.73
CA ASP A 14 -13.17 24.79 82.60
C ASP A 14 -12.91 25.88 83.65
N GLU A 15 -13.13 27.16 83.31
CA GLU A 15 -13.08 28.27 84.27
C GLU A 15 -14.24 28.18 85.29
N SER A 16 -15.44 27.83 84.85
CA SER A 16 -16.60 27.66 85.73
C SER A 16 -16.41 26.50 86.72
N ARG A 17 -15.82 25.39 86.25
CA ARG A 17 -15.40 24.25 87.09
C ARG A 17 -14.38 24.66 88.14
N ARG A 18 -13.34 25.41 87.75
CA ARG A 18 -12.29 25.88 88.68
C ARG A 18 -12.83 26.82 89.76
N ARG A 19 -13.84 27.64 89.45
CA ARG A 19 -14.44 28.60 90.41
C ARG A 19 -15.47 27.98 91.35
N LYS A 20 -16.03 26.80 91.01
CA LYS A 20 -17.10 26.11 91.77
C LYS A 20 -16.79 26.00 93.26
N ASP A 21 -15.64 25.43 93.61
CA ASP A 21 -15.27 25.17 95.01
C ASP A 21 -15.03 26.45 95.82
N GLY A 22 -14.58 27.52 95.15
CA GLY A 22 -14.42 28.84 95.76
C GLY A 22 -15.77 29.48 96.09
N VAL A 23 -16.72 29.41 95.15
CA VAL A 23 -18.07 29.98 95.32
C VAL A 23 -18.90 29.20 96.35
N LEU A 24 -18.78 27.87 96.37
CA LEU A 24 -19.46 27.02 97.35
C LEU A 24 -19.03 27.30 98.79
N LYS A 25 -17.76 27.67 99.04
CA LYS A 25 -17.27 28.03 100.39
C LYS A 25 -17.87 29.32 100.96
N THR A 26 -18.34 30.23 100.10
CA THR A 26 -18.85 31.56 100.49
C THR A 26 -20.39 31.68 100.43
N ALA A 27 -21.08 30.70 99.86
CA ALA A 27 -22.53 30.73 99.63
C ALA A 27 -23.34 30.21 100.85
N GLN A 28 -24.59 30.65 100.97
CA GLN A 28 -25.54 30.11 101.98
C GLN A 28 -25.94 28.66 101.63
N LYS A 29 -26.32 27.85 102.63
CA LYS A 29 -26.60 26.40 102.48
C LYS A 29 -27.57 26.08 101.32
N THR A 30 -28.64 26.85 101.18
CA THR A 30 -29.64 26.69 100.10
C THR A 30 -29.08 27.00 98.71
N ASP A 31 -28.17 27.97 98.62
CA ASP A 31 -27.50 28.34 97.37
C ASP A 31 -26.38 27.36 97.02
N GLN A 32 -25.72 26.76 98.02
CA GLN A 32 -24.74 25.67 97.81
C GLN A 32 -25.38 24.47 97.11
N ASP A 33 -26.56 24.03 97.58
CA ASP A 33 -27.28 22.90 96.98
C ASP A 33 -27.75 23.22 95.55
N ARG A 34 -28.21 24.45 95.31
CA ARG A 34 -28.65 24.91 93.98
C ARG A 34 -27.49 25.04 92.99
N ILE A 35 -26.37 25.64 93.40
CA ILE A 35 -25.16 25.77 92.59
C ILE A 35 -24.55 24.38 92.32
N GLY A 36 -24.58 23.49 93.30
CA GLY A 36 -24.18 22.09 93.16
C GLY A 36 -24.93 21.38 92.03
N LYS A 37 -26.27 21.45 92.04
CA LYS A 37 -27.13 20.85 91.00
C LYS A 37 -26.89 21.44 89.62
N ILE A 38 -26.83 22.77 89.49
CA ILE A 38 -26.59 23.42 88.20
C ILE A 38 -25.21 23.05 87.63
N MET A 39 -24.19 22.95 88.49
CA MET A 39 -22.86 22.52 88.06
C MET A 39 -22.82 21.04 87.66
N GLU A 40 -23.55 20.17 88.36
CA GLU A 40 -23.69 18.76 87.98
C GLU A 40 -24.41 18.60 86.64
N GLU A 41 -25.50 19.34 86.41
CA GLU A 41 -26.19 19.40 85.11
C GLU A 41 -25.29 19.95 83.99
N LEU A 42 -24.49 20.99 84.27
CA LEU A 42 -23.51 21.53 83.32
C LEU A 42 -22.43 20.49 82.99
N ASP A 43 -21.93 19.78 84.00
CA ASP A 43 -20.90 18.75 83.83
C ASP A 43 -21.40 17.59 82.96
N ILE A 44 -22.60 17.08 83.24
CA ILE A 44 -23.24 16.01 82.44
C ILE A 44 -23.45 16.45 80.99
N ASN A 45 -24.00 17.64 80.79
CA ASN A 45 -24.27 18.15 79.44
C ASN A 45 -22.98 18.45 78.67
N TRP A 46 -21.97 18.99 79.34
CA TRP A 46 -20.67 19.26 78.73
C TRP A 46 -19.92 17.98 78.37
N GLU A 47 -19.89 16.98 79.25
CA GLU A 47 -19.29 15.67 78.95
C GLU A 47 -19.94 15.00 77.75
N LYS A 48 -21.27 15.10 77.62
CA LYS A 48 -21.99 14.61 76.44
C LYS A 48 -21.57 15.35 75.17
N ILE A 49 -21.55 16.69 75.19
CA ILE A 49 -21.14 17.51 74.03
C ILE A 49 -19.67 17.26 73.67
N ASP A 50 -18.79 17.16 74.66
CA ASP A 50 -17.36 16.90 74.49
C ASP A 50 -17.10 15.55 73.83
N LYS A 51 -17.80 14.51 74.30
CA LYS A 51 -17.79 13.18 73.69
C LYS A 51 -18.32 13.20 72.27
N ASP A 52 -19.53 13.73 72.05
CA ASP A 52 -20.17 13.78 70.73
C ASP A 52 -19.33 14.59 69.72
N TYR A 53 -18.72 15.70 70.17
CA TYR A 53 -17.81 16.50 69.35
C TYR A 53 -16.54 15.73 69.00
N THR A 54 -15.88 15.11 69.98
CA THR A 54 -14.62 14.38 69.78
C THR A 54 -14.83 13.19 68.84
N GLU A 55 -15.92 12.44 69.01
CA GLU A 55 -16.27 11.31 68.14
C GLU A 55 -16.57 11.77 66.70
N ARG A 56 -17.40 12.81 66.52
CA ARG A 56 -17.76 13.33 65.19
C ARG A 56 -16.57 13.98 64.49
N TYR A 57 -15.77 14.76 65.20
CA TYR A 57 -14.59 15.41 64.64
C TYR A 57 -13.51 14.38 64.28
N GLY A 58 -13.27 13.39 65.15
CA GLY A 58 -12.36 12.29 64.87
C GLY A 58 -12.81 11.44 63.68
N PHE A 59 -14.11 11.19 63.54
CA PHE A 59 -14.68 10.55 62.35
C PHE A 59 -14.45 11.39 61.09
N PHE A 60 -14.79 12.69 61.13
CA PHE A 60 -14.58 13.61 60.02
C PHE A 60 -13.11 13.68 59.57
N GLN A 61 -12.15 13.76 60.50
CA GLN A 61 -10.72 13.78 60.16
C GLN A 61 -10.29 12.50 59.44
N ARG A 62 -10.73 11.32 59.92
CA ARG A 62 -10.44 10.04 59.26
C ARG A 62 -11.05 9.95 57.86
N CYS A 63 -12.28 10.41 57.67
CA CYS A 63 -12.91 10.45 56.35
C CYS A 63 -12.18 11.41 55.41
N MET A 64 -11.78 12.58 55.89
CA MET A 64 -11.01 13.56 55.10
C MET A 64 -9.65 13.02 54.66
N GLU A 65 -8.95 12.30 55.53
CA GLU A 65 -7.65 11.71 55.18
C GLU A 65 -7.78 10.59 54.14
N LYS A 66 -8.82 9.75 54.26
CA LYS A 66 -9.15 8.74 53.24
C LYS A 66 -9.48 9.38 51.89
N TRP A 67 -10.30 10.43 51.88
CA TRP A 67 -10.62 11.18 50.67
C TRP A 67 -9.39 11.80 50.01
N ARG A 68 -8.47 12.37 50.82
CA ARG A 68 -7.21 12.91 50.32
C ARG A 68 -6.34 11.82 49.69
N GLN A 69 -6.17 10.69 50.37
CA GLN A 69 -5.38 9.58 49.86
C GLN A 69 -6.00 9.01 48.58
N PHE A 70 -7.31 8.78 48.57
CA PHE A 70 -8.06 8.34 47.40
C PHE A 70 -7.83 9.27 46.19
N HIS A 71 -7.94 10.58 46.39
CA HIS A 71 -7.73 11.55 45.32
C HIS A 71 -6.27 11.58 44.84
N CYS A 72 -5.30 11.46 45.74
CA CYS A 72 -3.88 11.36 45.38
C CYS A 72 -3.60 10.11 44.55
N ASP A 73 -4.07 8.93 45.00
CA ASP A 73 -3.91 7.65 44.33
C ASP A 73 -4.58 7.66 42.95
N MET A 74 -5.78 8.25 42.84
CA MET A 74 -6.54 8.37 41.60
C MET A 74 -5.78 9.19 40.56
N ARG A 75 -5.25 10.35 40.97
CA ARG A 75 -4.50 11.25 40.09
C ARG A 75 -3.19 10.63 39.63
N ASP A 76 -2.45 10.02 40.55
CA ASP A 76 -1.18 9.35 40.27
C ASP A 76 -1.37 8.23 39.23
N LEU A 77 -2.32 7.32 39.50
CA LEU A 77 -2.65 6.22 38.60
C LEU A 77 -3.15 6.72 37.23
N ALA A 78 -4.03 7.73 37.20
CA ALA A 78 -4.56 8.26 35.95
C ALA A 78 -3.46 8.89 35.07
N SER A 79 -2.51 9.60 35.68
CA SER A 79 -1.36 10.18 34.97
C SER A 79 -0.48 9.09 34.38
N TRP A 80 -0.10 8.11 35.20
CA TRP A 80 0.75 7.00 34.74
C TRP A 80 0.06 6.16 33.66
N LEU A 81 -1.24 5.90 33.77
CA LEU A 81 -1.99 5.16 32.75
C LEU A 81 -1.96 5.87 31.39
N THR A 82 -2.12 7.18 31.37
CA THR A 82 -2.06 7.98 30.13
C THR A 82 -0.67 7.89 29.48
N GLU A 83 0.39 7.97 30.27
CA GLU A 83 1.78 7.80 29.79
C GLU A 83 2.05 6.38 29.29
N ALA A 84 1.58 5.36 30.02
CA ALA A 84 1.74 3.95 29.67
C ALA A 84 0.98 3.62 28.37
N GLU A 85 -0.27 4.05 28.24
CA GLU A 85 -1.09 3.89 27.03
C GLU A 85 -0.44 4.58 25.82
N THR A 86 0.08 5.80 26.00
CA THR A 86 0.79 6.52 24.93
C THR A 86 2.07 5.78 24.51
N THR A 87 2.82 5.24 25.47
CA THR A 87 4.02 4.44 25.22
C THR A 87 3.68 3.16 24.46
N ILE A 88 2.58 2.50 24.84
CA ILE A 88 2.05 1.33 24.13
C ILE A 88 1.68 1.67 22.69
N GLN A 89 1.01 2.80 22.44
CA GLN A 89 0.67 3.23 21.09
C GLN A 89 1.92 3.59 20.26
N ARG A 90 2.94 4.20 20.86
CA ARG A 90 4.23 4.44 20.18
C ARG A 90 4.92 3.15 19.78
N CYS A 91 4.67 2.05 20.49
CA CYS A 91 5.20 0.75 20.11
C CYS A 91 4.45 0.11 18.91
N LYS A 92 3.38 0.72 18.40
CA LYS A 92 2.62 0.25 17.24
C LYS A 92 2.95 1.12 16.00
N THR A 93 2.97 0.52 14.82
CA THR A 93 3.11 1.21 13.52
C THR A 93 1.76 1.79 13.07
N ALA A 94 1.75 2.59 12.00
CA ALA A 94 0.51 3.13 11.42
C ALA A 94 -0.49 2.02 10.98
N GLU A 95 0.01 0.82 10.69
CA GLU A 95 -0.79 -0.37 10.35
C GLU A 95 -1.20 -1.21 11.58
N GLY A 96 -0.86 -0.76 12.80
CA GLY A 96 -1.16 -1.47 14.04
C GLY A 96 -0.21 -2.63 14.38
N ARG A 97 0.86 -2.83 13.59
CA ARG A 97 1.88 -3.87 13.88
C ARG A 97 2.82 -3.42 14.99
N LEU A 98 3.39 -4.36 15.76
CA LEU A 98 4.34 -4.03 16.81
C LEU A 98 5.72 -3.67 16.23
N ASN A 99 6.23 -2.52 16.61
CA ASN A 99 7.63 -2.17 16.42
C ASN A 99 8.46 -2.84 17.52
N VAL A 100 9.05 -3.98 17.18
CA VAL A 100 9.76 -4.84 18.11
C VAL A 100 10.94 -4.13 18.82
N ALA A 101 11.64 -3.23 18.12
CA ALA A 101 12.75 -2.47 18.71
C ALA A 101 12.27 -1.54 19.83
N ARG A 102 11.14 -0.83 19.61
CA ARG A 102 10.52 0.04 20.62
C ARG A 102 9.95 -0.77 21.78
N VAL A 103 9.29 -1.90 21.49
CA VAL A 103 8.77 -2.77 22.56
C VAL A 103 9.92 -3.25 23.46
N LYS A 104 11.05 -3.66 22.90
CA LYS A 104 12.23 -4.08 23.67
C LYS A 104 12.77 -2.98 24.58
N GLU A 105 12.74 -1.72 24.13
CA GLU A 105 13.18 -0.55 24.90
C GLU A 105 12.22 -0.24 26.06
N TYR A 106 10.90 -0.25 25.81
CA TYR A 106 9.91 0.23 26.78
C TYR A 106 9.29 -0.88 27.66
N LEU A 107 9.38 -2.15 27.29
CA LEU A 107 8.82 -3.26 28.07
C LEU A 107 9.34 -3.29 29.53
N PRO A 108 10.65 -3.18 29.82
CA PRO A 108 11.12 -3.15 31.21
C PRO A 108 10.57 -1.98 32.02
N VAL A 109 10.44 -0.80 31.39
CA VAL A 109 9.91 0.41 32.01
C VAL A 109 8.43 0.23 32.37
N LEU A 110 7.65 -0.37 31.48
CA LEU A 110 6.24 -0.65 31.73
C LEU A 110 6.05 -1.72 32.81
N GLU A 111 6.91 -2.75 32.84
CA GLU A 111 6.89 -3.78 33.89
C GLU A 111 7.19 -3.21 35.27
N GLU A 112 8.22 -2.37 35.38
CA GLU A 112 8.54 -1.66 36.61
C GLU A 112 7.42 -0.69 37.02
N GLY A 113 6.85 0.04 36.04
CA GLY A 113 5.70 0.90 36.25
C GLY A 113 4.48 0.15 36.82
N ILE A 114 4.15 -1.02 36.25
CA ILE A 114 3.07 -1.88 36.77
C ILE A 114 3.38 -2.33 38.20
N ALA A 115 4.61 -2.78 38.47
CA ALA A 115 4.99 -3.22 39.81
C ALA A 115 4.84 -2.09 40.85
N ASN A 116 5.25 -0.87 40.50
CA ASN A 116 5.20 0.30 41.38
C ASN A 116 3.76 0.76 41.68
N HIS A 117 2.84 0.69 40.72
CA HIS A 117 1.47 1.18 40.88
C HIS A 117 0.47 0.12 41.38
N GLN A 118 0.88 -1.15 41.47
CA GLN A 118 0.03 -2.23 41.99
C GLN A 118 -0.47 -1.94 43.42
N GLY A 119 0.37 -1.31 44.26
CA GLY A 119 0.01 -0.85 45.60
C GLY A 119 -1.04 0.27 45.56
N THR A 120 -0.83 1.27 44.71
CA THR A 120 -1.73 2.41 44.49
C THR A 120 -3.12 1.96 44.04
N VAL A 121 -3.22 1.03 43.08
CA VAL A 121 -4.49 0.45 42.61
C VAL A 121 -5.23 -0.27 43.75
N THR A 122 -4.51 -1.00 44.60
CA THR A 122 -5.10 -1.72 45.73
C THR A 122 -5.65 -0.74 46.78
N SER A 123 -4.87 0.29 47.13
CA SER A 123 -5.28 1.37 48.04
C SER A 123 -6.49 2.13 47.51
N LEU A 124 -6.45 2.52 46.22
CA LEU A 124 -7.51 3.25 45.54
C LEU A 124 -8.85 2.49 45.57
N ASN A 125 -8.81 1.18 45.29
CA ASN A 125 -10.01 0.35 45.31
C ASN A 125 -10.56 0.15 46.73
N SER A 126 -9.70 -0.05 47.72
CA SER A 126 -10.13 -0.20 49.12
C SER A 126 -10.75 1.09 49.65
N ASN A 127 -10.06 2.23 49.51
CA ASN A 127 -10.55 3.53 49.96
C ASN A 127 -11.79 3.96 49.17
N GLY A 128 -11.81 3.68 47.86
CA GLY A 128 -12.94 3.98 46.99
C GLY A 128 -14.22 3.26 47.38
N GLU A 129 -14.15 1.95 47.64
CA GLU A 129 -15.30 1.17 48.10
C GLU A 129 -15.84 1.69 49.44
N GLU A 130 -14.95 2.00 50.39
CA GLU A 130 -15.35 2.55 51.69
C GLU A 130 -16.00 3.94 51.57
N ILE A 131 -15.47 4.80 50.70
CA ILE A 131 -16.04 6.12 50.40
C ILE A 131 -17.42 5.98 49.76
N VAL A 132 -17.55 5.10 48.76
CA VAL A 132 -18.83 4.83 48.09
C VAL A 132 -19.89 4.36 49.08
N GLN A 133 -19.55 3.48 50.04
CA GLN A 133 -20.47 3.02 51.08
C GLN A 133 -20.94 4.12 52.03
N GLN A 134 -20.14 5.16 52.21
CA GLN A 134 -20.44 6.31 53.08
C GLN A 134 -21.08 7.48 52.34
N SER A 135 -21.18 7.40 51.01
CA SER A 135 -21.67 8.49 50.15
C SER A 135 -23.16 8.32 49.81
N SER A 136 -23.76 9.36 49.23
CA SER A 136 -25.12 9.25 48.70
C SER A 136 -25.17 8.25 47.54
N ALA A 137 -26.36 7.73 47.21
CA ALA A 137 -26.50 6.76 46.11
C ALA A 137 -26.04 7.33 44.76
N ILE A 138 -26.17 8.64 44.54
CA ILE A 138 -25.80 9.33 43.31
C ILE A 138 -24.27 9.49 43.27
N ASP A 139 -23.67 10.08 44.32
CA ASP A 139 -22.23 10.34 44.38
C ASP A 139 -21.43 9.03 44.40
N GLY A 140 -21.92 8.04 45.14
CA GLY A 140 -21.34 6.69 45.18
C GLY A 140 -21.44 5.97 43.84
N GLY A 141 -22.48 6.23 43.04
CA GLY A 141 -22.60 5.72 41.67
C GLY A 141 -21.53 6.32 40.76
N MET A 142 -21.41 7.65 40.74
CA MET A 142 -20.41 8.35 39.92
C MET A 142 -18.97 7.93 40.25
N LEU A 143 -18.64 7.79 41.54
CA LEU A 143 -17.31 7.33 41.98
C LEU A 143 -17.03 5.89 41.55
N ARG A 144 -18.04 5.02 41.59
CA ARG A 144 -17.92 3.63 41.14
C ARG A 144 -17.65 3.55 39.65
N ASP A 145 -18.31 4.39 38.85
CA ASP A 145 -18.08 4.45 37.40
C ASP A 145 -16.66 4.95 37.08
N LYS A 146 -16.18 5.99 37.77
CA LYS A 146 -14.80 6.48 37.65
C LYS A 146 -13.77 5.39 38.02
N LEU A 147 -13.98 4.68 39.13
CA LEU A 147 -13.11 3.56 39.54
C LEU A 147 -13.14 2.41 38.55
N TYR A 148 -14.32 2.08 38.00
CA TYR A 148 -14.44 1.07 36.98
C TYR A 148 -13.62 1.42 35.73
N GLY A 149 -13.70 2.67 35.27
CA GLY A 149 -12.93 3.17 34.13
C GLY A 149 -11.41 3.07 34.35
N LEU A 150 -10.90 3.53 35.49
CA LEU A 150 -9.47 3.45 35.80
C LEU A 150 -8.98 2.00 35.93
N ASN A 151 -9.76 1.13 36.58
CA ASN A 151 -9.43 -0.29 36.69
C ASN A 151 -9.46 -1.00 35.33
N ALA A 152 -10.36 -0.61 34.41
CA ALA A 152 -10.41 -1.15 33.06
C ALA A 152 -9.16 -0.77 32.26
N ARG A 153 -8.76 0.51 32.31
CA ARG A 153 -7.51 1.00 31.70
C ARG A 153 -6.28 0.28 32.26
N TRP A 154 -6.19 0.16 33.58
CA TRP A 154 -5.14 -0.62 34.26
C TRP A 154 -5.05 -2.06 33.76
N LYS A 155 -6.19 -2.76 33.70
CA LYS A 155 -6.24 -4.13 33.18
C LYS A 155 -5.82 -4.20 31.71
N GLY A 156 -6.19 -3.20 30.90
CA GLY A 156 -5.78 -3.10 29.50
C GLY A 156 -4.26 -3.00 29.35
N VAL A 157 -3.62 -2.09 30.10
CA VAL A 157 -2.15 -1.94 30.10
C VAL A 157 -1.46 -3.24 30.56
N CYS A 158 -1.95 -3.85 31.65
CA CYS A 158 -1.39 -5.11 32.14
C CYS A 158 -1.53 -6.25 31.11
N ALA A 159 -2.66 -6.33 30.41
CA ALA A 159 -2.91 -7.35 29.39
C ALA A 159 -2.01 -7.18 28.17
N GLU A 160 -1.82 -5.94 27.69
CA GLU A 160 -0.90 -5.65 26.58
C GLU A 160 0.53 -6.05 26.94
N VAL A 161 1.03 -5.62 28.12
CA VAL A 161 2.37 -5.97 28.60
C VAL A 161 2.54 -7.49 28.75
N ALA A 162 1.54 -8.19 29.30
CA ALA A 162 1.56 -9.64 29.39
C ALA A 162 1.60 -10.32 28.01
N SER A 163 0.82 -9.82 27.05
CA SER A 163 0.80 -10.34 25.67
C SER A 163 2.15 -10.16 24.98
N TRP A 164 2.85 -9.05 25.25
CA TRP A 164 4.20 -8.84 24.73
C TRP A 164 5.18 -9.83 25.34
N LYS A 165 5.15 -10.00 26.67
CA LYS A 165 5.99 -11.01 27.33
C LYS A 165 5.79 -12.40 26.73
N GLU A 166 4.55 -12.81 26.52
CA GLU A 166 4.23 -14.11 25.90
C GLU A 166 4.78 -14.21 24.47
N ARG A 167 4.58 -13.18 23.64
CA ARG A 167 5.11 -13.16 22.25
C ARG A 167 6.63 -13.20 22.16
N PHE A 168 7.34 -12.67 23.16
CA PHE A 168 8.81 -12.70 23.22
C PHE A 168 9.36 -13.83 24.10
N ASP A 169 8.50 -14.67 24.68
CA ASP A 169 8.91 -15.85 25.44
C ASP A 169 9.07 -17.04 24.51
N VAL A 170 10.02 -16.90 23.58
CA VAL A 170 10.28 -17.89 22.54
C VAL A 170 11.13 -19.04 23.08
N GLY A 171 10.65 -20.26 22.88
CA GLY A 171 11.34 -21.50 23.24
C GLY A 171 12.46 -21.89 22.27
N GLN A 172 13.37 -22.76 22.71
CA GLN A 172 14.44 -23.29 21.84
C GLN A 172 13.90 -24.09 20.65
N ASP A 173 12.83 -24.85 20.85
CA ASP A 173 12.22 -25.66 19.80
C ASP A 173 11.61 -24.81 18.68
N GLU A 174 11.11 -23.62 19.01
CA GLU A 174 10.52 -22.68 18.05
C GLU A 174 11.59 -22.02 17.17
N ILE A 175 12.76 -21.71 17.74
CA ILE A 175 13.92 -21.24 16.99
C ILE A 175 14.43 -22.32 16.04
N ASP A 176 14.53 -23.56 16.52
CA ASP A 176 15.00 -24.68 15.70
C ASP A 176 13.99 -24.99 14.58
N ALA A 177 12.69 -24.81 14.81
CA ALA A 177 11.66 -24.86 13.77
C ALA A 177 11.81 -23.72 12.75
N PHE A 178 12.01 -22.48 13.21
CA PHE A 178 12.23 -21.32 12.35
C PHE A 178 13.46 -21.49 11.46
N LEU A 179 14.58 -21.96 12.02
CA LEU A 179 15.81 -22.22 11.26
C LEU A 179 15.60 -23.26 10.15
N LYS A 180 14.78 -24.29 10.40
CA LYS A 180 14.42 -25.26 9.36
C LYS A 180 13.59 -24.61 8.24
N GLU A 181 12.68 -23.70 8.58
CA GLU A 181 11.90 -22.96 7.59
C GLU A 181 12.77 -22.06 6.72
N VAL A 182 13.76 -21.38 7.32
CA VAL A 182 14.79 -20.62 6.59
C VAL A 182 15.60 -21.55 5.67
N ASP A 183 15.98 -22.73 6.15
CA ASP A 183 16.71 -23.72 5.35
C ASP A 183 15.92 -24.21 4.15
N ILE A 184 14.60 -24.33 4.25
CA ILE A 184 13.75 -24.74 3.12
C ILE A 184 13.78 -23.68 2.01
N VAL A 185 13.68 -22.39 2.36
CA VAL A 185 13.75 -21.30 1.36
C VAL A 185 15.15 -21.20 0.76
N ASN A 186 16.20 -21.35 1.57
CA ASN A 186 17.58 -21.35 1.09
C ASN A 186 17.85 -22.55 0.16
N ALA A 187 17.38 -23.75 0.48
CA ALA A 187 17.51 -24.92 -0.40
C ALA A 187 16.78 -24.72 -1.73
N TRP A 188 15.63 -24.04 -1.72
CA TRP A 188 14.94 -23.67 -2.95
C TRP A 188 15.75 -22.67 -3.79
N LEU A 189 16.34 -21.65 -3.16
CA LEU A 189 17.23 -20.68 -3.82
C LEU A 189 18.47 -21.36 -4.42
N ASP A 190 19.08 -22.30 -3.71
CA ASP A 190 20.22 -23.07 -4.19
C ASP A 190 19.83 -23.94 -5.39
N GLY A 191 18.65 -24.56 -5.38
CA GLY A 191 18.11 -25.26 -6.54
C GLY A 191 17.91 -24.35 -7.76
N CYS A 192 17.44 -23.10 -7.56
CA CYS A 192 17.35 -22.12 -8.64
C CYS A 192 18.73 -21.74 -9.21
N LYS A 193 19.75 -21.57 -8.35
CA LYS A 193 21.14 -21.30 -8.78
C LYS A 193 21.74 -22.49 -9.54
N GLU A 194 21.49 -23.72 -9.09
CA GLU A 194 21.95 -24.92 -9.80
C GLU A 194 21.32 -24.99 -11.19
N LEU A 195 20.04 -24.66 -11.33
CA LEU A 195 19.36 -24.62 -12.63
C LEU A 195 19.96 -23.57 -13.57
N THR A 196 20.21 -22.35 -13.09
CA THR A 196 20.76 -21.27 -13.93
C THR A 196 22.22 -21.52 -14.32
N THR A 197 22.96 -22.28 -13.52
CA THR A 197 24.33 -22.72 -13.84
C THR A 197 24.36 -23.96 -14.73
N SER A 198 23.36 -24.85 -14.62
CA SER A 198 23.22 -26.00 -15.52
C SER A 198 22.78 -25.54 -16.91
N ARG A 199 23.73 -25.31 -17.82
CA ARG A 199 23.44 -24.94 -19.21
C ARG A 199 23.26 -26.21 -20.06
N PRO A 200 22.06 -26.45 -20.64
CA PRO A 200 21.84 -27.56 -21.56
C PRO A 200 22.59 -27.34 -22.87
N SER A 201 22.82 -28.41 -23.65
CA SER A 201 23.40 -28.27 -24.98
C SER A 201 22.41 -27.51 -25.90
N PRO A 202 22.83 -26.40 -26.55
CA PRO A 202 21.98 -25.56 -27.40
C PRO A 202 21.35 -26.26 -28.62
N GLY A 203 21.75 -27.49 -28.93
CA GLY A 203 21.17 -28.31 -30.00
C GLY A 203 20.27 -29.45 -29.53
N ASP A 204 20.21 -29.73 -28.23
CA ASP A 204 19.42 -30.84 -27.68
C ASP A 204 18.04 -30.32 -27.25
N GLU A 205 17.09 -30.41 -28.18
CA GLU A 205 15.72 -29.96 -27.97
C GLU A 205 15.08 -30.58 -26.71
N LYS A 206 15.35 -31.87 -26.43
CA LYS A 206 14.76 -32.56 -25.27
C LYS A 206 15.35 -32.05 -23.96
N ALA A 207 16.65 -31.84 -23.91
CA ALA A 207 17.31 -31.28 -22.73
C ALA A 207 16.88 -29.83 -22.46
N LEU A 208 16.73 -29.02 -23.52
CA LEU A 208 16.24 -27.64 -23.43
C LEU A 208 14.77 -27.58 -22.97
N GLN A 209 13.90 -28.42 -23.54
CA GLN A 209 12.49 -28.53 -23.11
C GLN A 209 12.38 -28.99 -21.65
N GLY A 210 13.17 -29.98 -21.24
CA GLY A 210 13.21 -30.47 -19.86
C GLY A 210 13.64 -29.38 -18.87
N SER A 211 14.68 -28.63 -19.22
CA SER A 211 15.17 -27.52 -18.38
C SER A 211 14.16 -26.37 -18.31
N LEU A 212 13.54 -26.00 -19.45
CA LEU A 212 12.51 -24.96 -19.50
C LEU A 212 11.28 -25.34 -18.68
N ARG A 213 10.91 -26.63 -18.66
CA ARG A 213 9.83 -27.13 -17.81
C ARG A 213 10.15 -26.94 -16.33
N ILE A 214 11.33 -27.35 -15.87
CA ILE A 214 11.72 -27.21 -14.45
C ILE A 214 11.79 -25.72 -14.06
N VAL A 215 12.31 -24.86 -14.95
CA VAL A 215 12.33 -23.41 -14.72
C VAL A 215 10.93 -22.83 -14.58
N LYS A 216 9.97 -23.27 -15.41
CA LYS A 216 8.56 -22.87 -15.29
C LYS A 216 7.93 -23.35 -13.98
N GLU A 217 8.22 -24.58 -13.55
CA GLU A 217 7.77 -25.11 -12.26
C GLU A 217 8.32 -24.25 -11.10
N LYS A 218 9.61 -23.86 -11.15
CA LYS A 218 10.21 -22.97 -10.14
C LYS A 218 9.65 -21.54 -10.18
N GLN A 219 9.38 -21.00 -11.36
CA GLN A 219 8.70 -19.70 -11.50
C GLN A 219 7.28 -19.72 -10.94
N ALA A 220 6.56 -20.85 -11.04
CA ALA A 220 5.24 -21.00 -10.44
C ALA A 220 5.30 -21.11 -8.91
N GLU A 221 6.38 -21.69 -8.35
CA GLU A 221 6.62 -21.73 -6.89
C GLU A 221 7.06 -20.37 -6.30
N GLN A 222 7.58 -19.47 -7.13
CA GLN A 222 8.19 -18.20 -6.71
C GLN A 222 7.27 -17.30 -5.84
N PRO A 223 5.98 -17.11 -6.14
CA PRO A 223 5.09 -16.30 -5.30
C PRO A 223 4.93 -16.87 -3.89
N ALA A 224 4.74 -18.19 -3.77
CA ALA A 224 4.59 -18.85 -2.48
C ALA A 224 5.88 -18.77 -1.64
N GLN A 225 7.04 -18.91 -2.29
CA GLN A 225 8.33 -18.76 -1.61
C GLN A 225 8.61 -17.29 -1.24
N ARG A 226 8.12 -16.32 -2.02
CA ARG A 226 8.20 -14.88 -1.71
C ARG A 226 7.39 -14.55 -0.45
N GLU A 227 6.18 -15.10 -0.36
CA GLU A 227 5.33 -14.96 0.82
C GLU A 227 6.01 -15.57 2.05
N ARG A 228 6.53 -16.79 1.94
CA ARG A 228 7.26 -17.46 3.02
C ARG A 228 8.49 -16.66 3.47
N LYS A 229 9.28 -16.11 2.54
CA LYS A 229 10.38 -15.17 2.86
C LYS A 229 9.85 -13.96 3.65
N GLY A 230 8.75 -13.36 3.22
CA GLY A 230 8.15 -12.21 3.92
C GLY A 230 7.77 -12.54 5.37
N GLN A 231 7.11 -13.68 5.58
CA GLN A 231 6.75 -14.17 6.92
C GLN A 231 7.99 -14.44 7.77
N LEU A 232 9.05 -15.04 7.19
CA LEU A 232 10.29 -15.30 7.90
C LEU A 232 10.99 -14.01 8.33
N LEU A 233 11.02 -12.98 7.48
CA LEU A 233 11.62 -11.68 7.82
C LEU A 233 10.82 -10.97 8.93
N GLU A 234 9.48 -11.04 8.91
CA GLU A 234 8.65 -10.45 9.96
C GLU A 234 8.83 -11.18 11.31
N GLN A 235 8.89 -12.52 11.28
CA GLN A 235 9.15 -13.32 12.47
C GLN A 235 10.58 -13.13 13.00
N GLN A 236 11.57 -12.92 12.14
CA GLN A 236 12.96 -12.72 12.52
C GLN A 236 13.11 -11.59 13.55
N ASP A 237 12.39 -10.47 13.39
CA ASP A 237 12.49 -9.34 14.31
C ASP A 237 12.10 -9.73 15.74
N ILE A 238 11.09 -10.59 15.89
CA ILE A 238 10.66 -11.14 17.18
C ILE A 238 11.78 -11.99 17.78
N PHE A 239 12.38 -12.90 17.02
CA PHE A 239 13.48 -13.75 17.46
C PHE A 239 14.75 -12.95 17.82
N LEU A 240 15.07 -11.90 17.05
CA LEU A 240 16.22 -11.03 17.32
C LEU A 240 16.05 -10.20 18.60
N ALA A 241 14.82 -9.92 19.00
CA ALA A 241 14.52 -9.18 20.21
C ALA A 241 14.52 -10.05 21.47
N CYS A 242 14.36 -11.37 21.34
CA CYS A 242 14.38 -12.31 22.43
C CYS A 242 15.74 -12.28 23.15
N GLY A 243 15.77 -11.71 24.36
CA GLY A 243 16.98 -11.58 25.18
C GLY A 243 17.50 -12.89 25.79
N LYS A 244 16.82 -14.02 25.54
CA LYS A 244 17.13 -15.35 26.11
C LYS A 244 17.89 -16.30 25.18
N LEU A 245 18.21 -15.90 23.94
CA LEU A 245 18.93 -16.75 22.99
C LEU A 245 20.42 -16.91 23.33
N GLU A 246 20.93 -18.14 23.18
CA GLU A 246 22.37 -18.39 23.15
C GLU A 246 23.02 -17.67 21.95
N HIS A 247 24.17 -17.04 22.19
CA HIS A 247 24.86 -16.19 21.22
C HIS A 247 25.21 -16.89 19.89
N ASP A 248 25.54 -18.18 19.94
CA ASP A 248 25.93 -18.96 18.75
C ASP A 248 24.75 -19.22 17.80
N LYS A 249 23.58 -19.59 18.33
CA LYS A 249 22.35 -19.79 17.54
C LYS A 249 21.84 -18.49 16.94
N LEU A 250 21.90 -17.39 17.69
CA LEU A 250 21.55 -16.05 17.20
C LEU A 250 22.45 -15.61 16.04
N THR A 251 23.74 -15.93 16.10
CA THR A 251 24.70 -15.63 15.03
C THR A 251 24.41 -16.45 13.77
N LYS A 252 24.13 -17.76 13.92
CA LYS A 252 23.70 -18.63 12.81
C LYS A 252 22.42 -18.15 12.14
N LEU A 253 21.43 -17.73 12.93
CA LEU A 253 20.18 -17.17 12.45
C LEU A 253 20.41 -15.93 11.58
N LYS A 254 21.19 -14.96 12.08
CA LYS A 254 21.53 -13.74 11.35
C LYS A 254 22.22 -14.04 10.02
N LEU A 255 23.16 -14.99 10.02
CA LEU A 255 23.91 -15.36 8.83
C LEU A 255 23.00 -16.00 7.77
N LYS A 256 22.18 -16.99 8.16
CA LYS A 256 21.24 -17.64 7.22
C LYS A 256 20.20 -16.70 6.62
N ILE A 257 19.73 -15.72 7.38
CA ILE A 257 18.80 -14.71 6.86
C ILE A 257 19.50 -13.71 5.93
N ALA A 258 20.74 -13.31 6.26
CA ALA A 258 21.53 -12.46 5.37
C ALA A 258 21.76 -13.16 4.02
N ASP A 259 22.13 -14.45 4.05
CA ASP A 259 22.29 -15.29 2.86
C ASP A 259 20.97 -15.38 2.06
N LEU A 260 19.85 -15.64 2.73
CA LEU A 260 18.52 -15.69 2.11
C LEU A 260 18.17 -14.38 1.41
N THR A 261 18.40 -13.25 2.07
CA THR A 261 18.05 -11.92 1.55
C THR A 261 18.91 -11.59 0.32
N ALA A 262 20.22 -11.78 0.41
CA ALA A 262 21.15 -11.52 -0.68
C ALA A 262 20.94 -12.43 -1.89
N ALA A 263 20.70 -13.73 -1.66
CA ALA A 263 20.48 -14.70 -2.73
C ALA A 263 19.14 -14.45 -3.46
N TRP A 264 18.10 -14.05 -2.74
CA TRP A 264 16.77 -13.80 -3.32
C TRP A 264 16.78 -12.62 -4.30
N ASP A 265 17.47 -11.53 -3.97
CA ASP A 265 17.52 -10.32 -4.81
C ASP A 265 18.22 -10.58 -6.15
N THR A 266 19.18 -11.50 -6.15
CA THR A 266 19.91 -11.93 -7.36
C THR A 266 19.09 -12.94 -8.18
N MET A 267 18.41 -13.87 -7.51
CA MET A 267 17.75 -15.02 -8.15
C MET A 267 16.60 -14.64 -9.09
N ALA A 268 15.78 -13.65 -8.73
CA ALA A 268 14.60 -13.29 -9.53
C ALA A 268 14.95 -12.82 -10.96
N GLY A 269 16.05 -12.07 -11.10
CA GLY A 269 16.56 -11.62 -12.39
C GLY A 269 17.21 -12.76 -13.18
N GLU A 270 18.02 -13.58 -12.51
CA GLU A 270 18.74 -14.69 -13.15
C GLU A 270 17.81 -15.78 -13.69
N LEU A 271 16.79 -16.17 -12.92
CA LEU A 271 15.82 -17.20 -13.31
C LEU A 271 14.99 -16.75 -14.54
N SER A 272 14.59 -15.48 -14.56
CA SER A 272 13.83 -14.90 -15.68
C SER A 272 14.69 -14.81 -16.95
N ARG A 273 15.95 -14.40 -16.82
CA ARG A 273 16.91 -14.36 -17.93
C ARG A 273 17.18 -15.75 -18.50
N HIS A 274 17.31 -16.76 -17.63
CA HIS A 274 17.53 -18.14 -18.04
C HIS A 274 16.30 -18.72 -18.77
N HIS A 275 15.08 -18.44 -18.31
CA HIS A 275 13.85 -18.79 -19.04
C HIS A 275 13.84 -18.23 -20.47
N GLN A 276 14.14 -16.94 -20.62
CA GLN A 276 14.16 -16.27 -21.92
C GLN A 276 15.21 -16.88 -22.85
N GLN A 277 16.40 -17.20 -22.33
CA GLN A 277 17.47 -17.83 -23.09
C GLN A 277 17.05 -19.22 -23.61
N LEU A 278 16.48 -20.08 -22.76
CA LEU A 278 16.02 -21.42 -23.15
C LEU A 278 14.92 -21.35 -24.21
N LYS A 279 13.97 -20.41 -24.05
CA LYS A 279 12.88 -20.20 -25.01
C LYS A 279 13.43 -19.79 -26.38
N ARG A 280 14.37 -18.84 -26.42
CA ARG A 280 15.02 -18.39 -27.66
C ARG A 280 15.75 -19.54 -28.36
N GLN A 281 16.49 -20.37 -27.62
CA GLN A 281 17.20 -21.51 -28.21
C GLN A 281 16.24 -22.54 -28.82
N LEU A 282 15.11 -22.82 -28.16
CA LEU A 282 14.07 -23.69 -28.71
C LEU A 282 13.40 -23.11 -29.96
N GLU A 283 13.14 -21.81 -29.99
CA GLU A 283 12.59 -21.13 -31.17
C GLU A 283 13.56 -21.19 -32.36
N MET A 284 14.86 -20.99 -32.12
CA MET A 284 15.91 -21.14 -33.14
C MET A 284 15.98 -22.58 -33.66
N LEU A 285 15.93 -23.59 -32.78
CA LEU A 285 15.92 -25.00 -33.19
C LEU A 285 14.67 -25.37 -34.00
N ALA A 286 13.50 -24.87 -33.61
CA ALA A 286 12.26 -25.11 -34.34
C ALA A 286 12.28 -24.49 -35.74
N SER A 287 12.86 -23.28 -35.88
CA SER A 287 13.08 -22.66 -37.20
C SER A 287 14.02 -23.51 -38.06
N LEU A 288 15.16 -23.91 -37.48
CA LEU A 288 16.15 -24.74 -38.17
C LEU A 288 15.56 -26.09 -38.62
N ASP A 289 14.81 -26.76 -37.75
CA ASP A 289 14.17 -28.05 -38.07
C ASP A 289 13.16 -27.92 -39.21
N LYS A 290 12.36 -26.83 -39.21
CA LYS A 290 11.42 -26.54 -40.29
C LYS A 290 12.14 -26.30 -41.61
N GLU A 291 13.12 -25.39 -41.64
CA GLU A 291 13.88 -25.08 -42.85
C GLU A 291 14.64 -26.29 -43.39
N LEU A 292 15.20 -27.12 -42.48
CA LEU A 292 15.82 -28.39 -42.85
C LEU A 292 14.84 -29.36 -43.48
N THR A 293 13.64 -29.49 -42.91
CA THR A 293 12.62 -30.40 -43.41
C THR A 293 12.13 -29.95 -44.79
N ASP A 294 11.87 -28.66 -44.97
CA ASP A 294 11.47 -28.07 -46.26
C ASP A 294 12.56 -28.31 -47.34
N MET A 295 13.84 -28.11 -46.98
CA MET A 295 14.96 -28.37 -47.88
C MET A 295 15.18 -29.86 -48.17
N GLU A 296 15.04 -30.75 -47.18
CA GLU A 296 15.13 -32.19 -47.37
C GLU A 296 14.03 -32.72 -48.30
N GLU A 297 12.80 -32.21 -48.16
CA GLU A 297 11.68 -32.54 -49.05
C GLU A 297 11.96 -32.05 -50.48
N TRP A 298 12.45 -30.82 -50.64
CA TRP A 298 12.85 -30.29 -51.93
C TRP A 298 13.98 -31.11 -52.58
N LEU A 299 15.02 -31.46 -51.82
CA LEU A 299 16.15 -32.29 -52.29
C LEU A 299 15.65 -33.66 -52.77
N LYS A 300 14.75 -34.28 -52.00
CA LYS A 300 14.13 -35.57 -52.36
C LYS A 300 13.32 -35.47 -53.65
N MET A 301 12.40 -34.51 -53.73
CA MET A 301 11.54 -34.31 -54.90
C MET A 301 12.37 -34.04 -56.16
N THR A 302 13.39 -33.20 -56.03
CA THR A 302 14.32 -32.87 -57.12
C THR A 302 15.12 -34.09 -57.60
N LYS A 303 15.62 -34.90 -56.68
CA LYS A 303 16.36 -36.14 -56.99
C LYS A 303 15.49 -37.19 -57.68
N GLU A 304 14.26 -37.38 -57.23
CA GLU A 304 13.29 -38.30 -57.85
C GLU A 304 12.88 -37.82 -59.26
N SER A 305 12.73 -36.50 -59.43
CA SER A 305 12.45 -35.87 -60.72
C SER A 305 13.61 -36.08 -61.71
N LEU A 306 14.86 -35.90 -61.28
CA LEU A 306 16.07 -36.12 -62.08
C LEU A 306 16.25 -37.58 -62.53
N THR A 307 15.82 -38.54 -61.71
CA THR A 307 16.01 -39.98 -61.98
C THR A 307 14.88 -40.60 -62.82
N SER A 308 13.70 -39.98 -62.86
CA SER A 308 12.51 -40.53 -63.52
C SER A 308 12.38 -40.22 -65.01
N GLN A 309 13.16 -39.28 -65.57
CA GLN A 309 13.03 -38.88 -66.98
C GLN A 309 13.78 -39.77 -67.97
N LYS A 310 13.06 -40.26 -68.99
CA LYS A 310 13.56 -41.23 -69.99
C LYS A 310 13.98 -40.63 -71.35
N THR A 311 13.63 -39.38 -71.66
CA THR A 311 13.89 -38.77 -72.99
C THR A 311 14.89 -37.61 -72.92
N MET A 312 15.85 -37.59 -73.85
CA MET A 312 16.97 -36.63 -73.85
C MET A 312 16.53 -35.15 -73.93
N LYS A 313 15.42 -34.86 -74.61
CA LYS A 313 14.87 -33.50 -74.74
C LYS A 313 14.20 -33.02 -73.44
N ALA A 314 13.54 -33.93 -72.71
CA ALA A 314 12.99 -33.63 -71.39
C ALA A 314 14.11 -33.38 -70.37
N GLN A 315 15.19 -34.17 -70.45
CA GLN A 315 16.36 -34.05 -69.55
C GLN A 315 17.04 -32.68 -69.69
N LEU A 316 17.12 -32.12 -70.91
CA LEU A 316 17.67 -30.79 -71.16
C LEU A 316 16.79 -29.65 -70.61
N ALA A 317 15.46 -29.75 -70.76
CA ALA A 317 14.53 -28.76 -70.21
C ALA A 317 14.49 -28.79 -68.68
N GLN A 318 14.53 -29.99 -68.10
CA GLN A 318 14.58 -30.19 -66.66
C GLN A 318 15.91 -29.70 -66.07
N LYS A 319 17.04 -29.89 -66.77
CA LYS A 319 18.34 -29.34 -66.36
C LYS A 319 18.36 -27.81 -66.31
N LYS A 320 17.63 -27.12 -67.19
CA LYS A 320 17.54 -25.65 -67.15
C LYS A 320 16.72 -25.18 -65.93
N LEU A 321 15.57 -25.81 -65.69
CA LEU A 321 14.76 -25.57 -64.48
C LEU A 321 15.51 -25.92 -63.18
N LEU A 322 16.38 -26.93 -63.22
CA LEU A 322 17.23 -27.32 -62.10
C LEU A 322 18.22 -26.20 -61.74
N ILE A 323 18.84 -25.56 -62.74
CA ILE A 323 19.78 -24.45 -62.52
C ILE A 323 19.07 -23.28 -61.83
N ASP A 324 17.88 -22.91 -62.33
CA ASP A 324 17.09 -21.82 -61.73
C ASP A 324 16.64 -22.17 -60.30
N ALA A 325 16.21 -23.42 -60.06
CA ALA A 325 15.82 -23.88 -58.73
C ALA A 325 17.00 -23.98 -57.74
N VAL A 326 18.20 -24.33 -58.20
CA VAL A 326 19.43 -24.33 -57.39
C VAL A 326 19.84 -22.90 -57.03
N VAL A 327 19.61 -21.91 -57.90
CA VAL A 327 19.87 -20.50 -57.57
C VAL A 327 18.91 -20.01 -56.49
N THR A 328 17.62 -20.37 -56.57
CA THR A 328 16.62 -19.90 -55.58
C THR A 328 16.76 -20.51 -54.19
N HIS A 329 17.20 -21.77 -54.08
CA HIS A 329 17.36 -22.44 -52.78
C HIS A 329 18.75 -22.28 -52.15
N ARG A 330 19.68 -21.61 -52.85
CA ARG A 330 21.05 -21.34 -52.37
C ARG A 330 21.04 -20.52 -51.08
N ASP A 331 20.18 -19.51 -51.00
CA ASP A 331 20.07 -18.65 -49.82
C ASP A 331 19.51 -19.42 -48.62
N SER A 332 18.58 -20.35 -48.83
CA SER A 332 18.04 -21.23 -47.79
C SER A 332 19.12 -22.15 -47.22
N VAL A 333 19.93 -22.79 -48.07
CA VAL A 333 21.05 -23.64 -47.61
C VAL A 333 22.10 -22.83 -46.84
N ASN A 334 22.40 -21.61 -47.30
CA ASN A 334 23.32 -20.71 -46.59
C ASN A 334 22.75 -20.31 -45.23
N HIS A 335 21.45 -20.00 -45.15
CA HIS A 335 20.79 -19.62 -43.91
C HIS A 335 20.78 -20.77 -42.89
N ILE A 336 20.37 -21.97 -43.29
CA ILE A 336 20.39 -23.18 -42.46
C ILE A 336 21.79 -23.44 -41.89
N ASN A 337 22.83 -23.36 -42.72
CA ASN A 337 24.20 -23.55 -42.29
C ASN A 337 24.67 -22.42 -41.33
N ALA A 338 24.24 -21.18 -41.55
CA ALA A 338 24.55 -20.06 -40.67
C ALA A 338 23.88 -20.20 -39.29
N VAL A 339 22.60 -20.60 -39.25
CA VAL A 339 21.87 -20.86 -38.00
C VAL A 339 22.49 -22.05 -37.26
N PHE A 340 22.86 -23.12 -37.96
CA PHE A 340 23.58 -24.25 -37.36
C PHE A 340 24.93 -23.84 -36.75
N LEU A 341 25.69 -22.96 -37.42
CA LEU A 341 26.94 -22.42 -36.88
C LEU A 341 26.72 -21.54 -35.64
N GLU A 342 25.65 -20.75 -35.62
CA GLU A 342 25.29 -19.96 -34.43
C GLU A 342 25.01 -20.86 -33.23
N ILE A 343 24.25 -21.94 -33.43
CA ILE A 343 23.95 -22.93 -32.40
C ILE A 343 25.22 -23.67 -31.95
N ALA A 344 26.09 -24.04 -32.89
CA ALA A 344 27.37 -24.69 -32.59
C ALA A 344 28.32 -23.77 -31.83
N SER A 345 28.37 -22.48 -32.16
CA SER A 345 29.14 -21.48 -31.43
C SER A 345 28.61 -21.30 -30.00
N GLU A 346 27.29 -21.31 -29.82
CA GLU A 346 26.71 -21.22 -28.48
C GLU A 346 26.98 -22.49 -27.66
N ALA A 347 27.04 -23.67 -28.29
CA ALA A 347 27.40 -24.93 -27.65
C ALA A 347 28.87 -24.93 -27.17
N ASP A 348 29.77 -24.36 -27.96
CA ASP A 348 31.19 -24.19 -27.63
C ASP A 348 31.38 -23.25 -26.42
N LYS A 349 30.64 -22.13 -26.38
CA LYS A 349 30.65 -21.18 -25.24
C LYS A 349 30.22 -21.81 -23.91
N VAL A 350 29.42 -22.88 -23.95
CA VAL A 350 28.95 -23.61 -22.76
C VAL A 350 29.68 -24.94 -22.56
N GLU A 351 30.75 -25.19 -23.33
CA GLU A 351 31.56 -26.41 -23.29
C GLU A 351 30.72 -27.70 -23.44
N ARG A 352 29.69 -27.66 -24.29
CA ARG A 352 28.83 -28.82 -24.58
C ARG A 352 28.99 -29.28 -26.01
N GLU A 353 28.94 -30.59 -26.20
CA GLU A 353 28.92 -31.17 -27.55
C GLU A 353 27.57 -30.94 -28.24
N MET A 354 27.65 -30.65 -29.53
CA MET A 354 26.49 -30.59 -30.42
C MET A 354 25.92 -31.99 -30.67
N PRO A 355 24.58 -32.19 -30.66
CA PRO A 355 23.98 -33.50 -30.89
C PRO A 355 24.33 -34.09 -32.25
N GLU A 356 24.80 -35.34 -32.23
CA GLU A 356 25.29 -36.04 -33.42
C GLU A 356 24.21 -36.26 -34.48
N ALA A 357 22.95 -36.42 -34.04
CA ALA A 357 21.81 -36.55 -34.95
C ALA A 357 21.59 -35.30 -35.80
N LEU A 358 21.72 -34.10 -35.21
CA LEU A 358 21.56 -32.83 -35.92
C LEU A 358 22.74 -32.58 -36.87
N LYS A 359 23.98 -32.82 -36.42
CA LYS A 359 25.18 -32.74 -37.29
C LYS A 359 25.03 -33.62 -38.53
N LYS A 360 24.67 -34.89 -38.33
CA LYS A 360 24.49 -35.85 -39.43
C LYS A 360 23.39 -35.43 -40.40
N ARG A 361 22.32 -34.78 -39.90
CA ARG A 361 21.22 -34.29 -40.74
C ARG A 361 21.69 -33.14 -41.64
N ILE A 362 22.41 -32.15 -41.07
CA ILE A 362 23.06 -31.08 -41.85
C ILE A 362 24.03 -31.63 -42.88
N GLU A 363 24.89 -32.59 -42.50
CA GLU A 363 25.83 -33.24 -43.42
C GLU A 363 25.13 -33.96 -44.57
N THR A 364 24.04 -34.67 -44.28
CA THR A 364 23.26 -35.38 -45.30
C THR A 364 22.61 -34.41 -46.27
N MET A 365 22.00 -33.32 -45.78
CA MET A 365 21.43 -32.26 -46.61
C MET A 365 22.50 -31.62 -47.51
N ASN A 366 23.65 -31.23 -46.94
CA ASN A 366 24.73 -30.60 -47.69
C ASN A 366 25.33 -31.53 -48.77
N ASN A 367 25.50 -32.82 -48.48
CA ASN A 367 25.98 -33.80 -49.44
C ASN A 367 24.98 -34.00 -50.61
N GLU A 368 23.69 -34.08 -50.32
CA GLU A 368 22.66 -34.24 -51.35
C GLU A 368 22.49 -32.95 -52.19
N TRP A 369 22.64 -31.78 -51.57
CA TRP A 369 22.72 -30.49 -52.27
C TRP A 369 23.88 -30.46 -53.28
N GLU A 370 25.09 -30.88 -52.88
CA GLU A 370 26.26 -30.94 -53.76
C GLU A 370 26.04 -31.86 -54.95
N ARG A 371 25.47 -33.05 -54.71
CA ARG A 371 25.18 -34.00 -55.81
C ARG A 371 24.23 -33.41 -56.85
N ILE A 372 23.24 -32.62 -56.42
CA ILE A 372 22.32 -31.93 -57.32
C ILE A 372 23.04 -30.79 -58.07
N GLN A 373 23.90 -30.03 -57.39
CA GLN A 373 24.71 -28.96 -58.00
C GLN A 373 25.69 -29.51 -59.05
N GLU A 374 26.36 -30.63 -58.77
CA GLU A 374 27.25 -31.33 -59.71
C GLU A 374 26.49 -31.85 -60.93
N SER A 375 25.28 -32.39 -60.72
CA SER A 375 24.39 -32.86 -61.79
C SER A 375 23.94 -31.73 -62.73
N GLY A 376 23.80 -30.50 -62.20
CA GLY A 376 23.57 -29.28 -62.98
C GLY A 376 24.83 -28.77 -63.70
N SER A 377 26.02 -28.98 -63.12
CA SER A 377 27.30 -28.43 -63.59
C SER A 377 27.93 -29.20 -64.76
N GLN A 378 27.60 -30.49 -64.96
CA GLN A 378 28.11 -31.35 -66.04
C GLN A 378 27.72 -30.93 -67.48
N SER A 379 27.31 -29.68 -67.72
CA SER A 379 26.92 -29.17 -69.04
C SER A 379 27.41 -27.74 -69.34
N ARG A 380 28.22 -27.11 -68.49
CA ARG A 380 28.94 -25.87 -68.86
C ARG A 380 30.29 -26.20 -69.49
N SER A 381 30.39 -26.14 -70.82
CA SER A 381 31.70 -26.08 -71.50
C SER A 381 32.35 -24.72 -71.21
N GLY A 382 33.63 -24.76 -70.83
CA GLY A 382 34.30 -23.69 -70.09
C GLY A 382 34.36 -22.30 -70.72
N SER A 383 34.29 -21.30 -69.85
CA SER A 383 35.20 -20.15 -69.80
C SER A 383 35.01 -19.26 -68.56
N ASP A 384 34.01 -19.49 -67.71
CA ASP A 384 33.78 -18.64 -66.53
C ASP A 384 33.98 -19.44 -65.25
N MET A 385 35.24 -19.59 -64.84
CA MET A 385 35.62 -20.22 -63.58
C MET A 385 36.39 -19.20 -62.73
N GLU A 386 35.65 -18.36 -62.01
CA GLU A 386 36.07 -17.47 -60.90
C GLU A 386 34.77 -16.72 -60.55
N ASP A 387 33.85 -17.22 -59.71
CA ASP A 387 33.92 -17.09 -58.24
C ASP A 387 32.70 -17.82 -57.59
N ASP A 388 32.31 -18.99 -58.13
CA ASP A 388 30.94 -19.54 -57.95
C ASP A 388 30.84 -20.74 -56.98
N ARG A 389 31.75 -20.84 -56.00
CA ARG A 389 31.70 -21.93 -55.00
C ARG A 389 30.81 -21.56 -53.79
N PRO A 390 29.92 -22.46 -53.34
CA PRO A 390 29.19 -22.30 -52.07
C PRO A 390 30.16 -22.16 -50.89
N ILE A 391 29.71 -21.56 -49.78
CA ILE A 391 30.45 -21.59 -48.51
C ILE A 391 30.34 -23.00 -47.94
N TRP A 392 31.34 -23.83 -48.21
CA TRP A 392 31.45 -25.20 -47.72
C TRP A 392 31.94 -25.20 -46.28
N ILE A 393 31.11 -25.64 -45.33
CA ILE A 393 31.57 -26.01 -43.98
C ILE A 393 32.13 -27.42 -44.06
N LYS A 394 33.38 -27.56 -44.51
CA LYS A 394 34.15 -28.78 -44.20
C LYS A 394 34.43 -28.74 -42.70
N GLN A 395 33.88 -29.70 -41.95
CA GLN A 395 34.28 -29.98 -40.58
C GLN A 395 35.81 -30.10 -40.53
N ASN A 396 36.47 -29.05 -40.08
CA ASN A 396 37.80 -29.11 -39.53
C ASN A 396 37.90 -28.04 -38.46
N LYS A 397 38.20 -28.54 -37.25
CA LYS A 397 38.60 -27.86 -36.03
C LYS A 397 38.60 -26.33 -36.06
N ILE A 398 37.77 -25.78 -35.18
CA ILE A 398 37.90 -24.47 -34.53
C ILE A 398 39.37 -24.09 -34.40
N THR A 399 39.79 -23.02 -35.08
CA THR A 399 40.65 -21.95 -34.55
C THR A 399 40.77 -20.82 -35.58
N ASP A 400 40.69 -19.59 -35.06
CA ASP A 400 41.18 -18.32 -35.61
C ASP A 400 40.25 -17.42 -36.46
N THR A 401 39.53 -16.57 -35.72
CA THR A 401 39.57 -15.10 -35.77
C THR A 401 39.90 -14.43 -37.11
N ILE A 402 38.90 -13.86 -37.79
CA ILE A 402 39.14 -12.75 -38.75
C ILE A 402 38.04 -11.68 -38.63
N THR A 403 38.51 -10.45 -38.45
CA THR A 403 37.83 -9.15 -38.44
C THR A 403 37.21 -8.75 -39.79
N PRO A 404 36.12 -7.94 -39.83
CA PRO A 404 35.47 -7.58 -41.08
C PRO A 404 36.22 -6.46 -41.81
N THR A 405 36.56 -6.68 -43.08
CA THR A 405 37.03 -5.62 -43.98
C THR A 405 35.94 -5.33 -45.02
N LYS A 406 35.58 -4.05 -45.05
CA LYS A 406 34.66 -3.35 -45.96
C LYS A 406 35.13 -3.47 -47.42
N VAL A 407 34.24 -3.88 -48.33
CA VAL A 407 34.46 -3.75 -49.79
C VAL A 407 33.19 -3.21 -50.47
N GLU A 408 33.44 -2.26 -51.36
CA GLU A 408 32.51 -1.47 -52.16
C GLU A 408 31.76 -2.27 -53.23
N ILE A 409 30.53 -1.83 -53.51
CA ILE A 409 29.68 -2.34 -54.58
C ILE A 409 30.06 -1.65 -55.89
N GLN A 410 30.55 -2.41 -56.87
CA GLN A 410 30.58 -2.00 -58.28
C GLN A 410 29.38 -2.58 -59.02
N ARG A 411 28.53 -1.67 -59.52
CA ARG A 411 27.46 -1.96 -60.48
C ARG A 411 28.05 -2.47 -61.78
N SER A 412 27.54 -3.59 -62.28
CA SER A 412 27.81 -4.07 -63.65
C SER A 412 26.50 -4.43 -64.36
N ASN A 413 26.43 -4.03 -65.62
CA ASN A 413 25.24 -3.88 -66.45
C ASN A 413 24.55 -5.18 -66.86
N PHE A 414 23.24 -5.07 -66.98
CA PHE A 414 22.28 -6.04 -67.50
C PHE A 414 22.41 -6.17 -69.04
N MET A 415 22.27 -7.39 -69.57
CA MET A 415 21.97 -7.65 -70.98
C MET A 415 20.68 -8.49 -71.07
N GLU A 416 19.74 -8.01 -71.87
CA GLU A 416 18.43 -8.59 -72.16
C GLU A 416 18.51 -9.87 -73.02
N ILE A 417 17.67 -10.87 -72.70
CA ILE A 417 17.17 -11.87 -73.66
C ILE A 417 15.69 -12.13 -73.40
N ASN A 418 14.86 -11.77 -74.38
CA ASN A 418 13.40 -11.94 -74.41
C ASN A 418 12.97 -13.41 -74.33
N GLY A 419 12.05 -13.73 -73.40
CA GLY A 419 11.54 -15.10 -73.23
C GLY A 419 10.41 -15.38 -72.23
N ASN A 420 9.59 -14.43 -71.78
CA ASN A 420 8.12 -14.54 -71.53
C ASN A 420 7.64 -13.24 -70.85
N ASP A 421 7.41 -12.21 -71.66
CA ASP A 421 7.10 -10.83 -71.23
C ASP A 421 5.97 -10.74 -70.18
N ILE A 422 4.97 -11.62 -70.23
CA ILE A 422 3.85 -11.63 -69.27
C ILE A 422 4.24 -12.32 -67.95
N SER A 423 5.05 -13.40 -67.99
CA SER A 423 5.46 -14.13 -66.79
C SER A 423 6.40 -13.29 -65.92
N ASP A 424 7.30 -12.53 -66.56
CA ASP A 424 8.22 -11.63 -65.86
C ASP A 424 7.45 -10.48 -65.19
N LYS A 425 6.46 -9.90 -65.89
CA LYS A 425 5.55 -8.87 -65.31
C LYS A 425 4.72 -9.41 -64.14
N VAL A 426 4.23 -10.65 -64.21
CA VAL A 426 3.46 -11.28 -63.11
C VAL A 426 4.35 -11.56 -61.90
N MET A 427 5.60 -12.00 -62.10
CA MET A 427 6.57 -12.16 -61.01
C MET A 427 6.91 -10.83 -60.33
N GLU A 428 7.09 -9.77 -61.11
CA GLU A 428 7.36 -8.43 -60.58
C GLU A 428 6.16 -7.89 -59.79
N PHE A 429 4.93 -8.10 -60.29
CA PHE A 429 3.70 -7.82 -59.54
C PHE A 429 3.62 -8.60 -58.23
N ASP A 430 3.87 -9.92 -58.25
CA ASP A 430 3.81 -10.77 -57.05
C ASP A 430 4.84 -10.37 -56.00
N LYS A 431 6.01 -9.90 -56.43
CA LYS A 431 7.03 -9.33 -55.54
C LYS A 431 6.51 -8.05 -54.87
N MET A 432 5.93 -7.12 -55.63
CA MET A 432 5.35 -5.88 -55.07
C MET A 432 4.19 -6.18 -54.10
N VAL A 433 3.36 -7.17 -54.42
CA VAL A 433 2.29 -7.68 -53.54
C VAL A 433 2.87 -8.21 -52.22
N ALA A 434 3.91 -9.04 -52.27
CA ALA A 434 4.53 -9.61 -51.08
C ALA A 434 5.15 -8.52 -50.19
N GLU A 435 5.93 -7.61 -50.76
CA GLU A 435 6.58 -6.51 -50.03
C GLU A 435 5.57 -5.63 -49.29
N LEU A 436 4.48 -5.24 -49.97
CA LEU A 436 3.44 -4.39 -49.38
C LEU A 436 2.63 -5.14 -48.32
N ARG A 437 2.29 -6.41 -48.58
CA ARG A 437 1.59 -7.28 -47.62
C ARG A 437 2.40 -7.45 -46.34
N ASP A 438 3.69 -7.76 -46.45
CA ASP A 438 4.54 -8.03 -45.28
C ASP A 438 4.72 -6.78 -44.43
N TRP A 439 4.83 -5.61 -45.06
CA TRP A 439 4.81 -4.32 -44.37
C TRP A 439 3.48 -4.06 -43.65
N LEU A 440 2.33 -4.31 -44.30
CA LEU A 440 1.01 -4.17 -43.68
C LEU A 440 0.78 -5.14 -42.51
N VAL A 441 1.29 -6.37 -42.60
CA VAL A 441 1.22 -7.35 -41.51
C VAL A 441 2.07 -6.93 -40.32
N LEU A 442 3.28 -6.39 -40.57
CA LEU A 442 4.12 -5.82 -39.52
C LEU A 442 3.45 -4.62 -38.85
N LEU A 443 2.80 -3.76 -39.64
CA LEU A 443 2.04 -2.62 -39.15
C LEU A 443 0.86 -3.07 -38.27
N ASP A 444 0.07 -4.06 -38.70
CA ASP A 444 -1.04 -4.59 -37.89
C ASP A 444 -0.56 -5.20 -36.57
N ARG A 445 0.58 -5.91 -36.56
CA ARG A 445 1.19 -6.41 -35.32
C ARG A 445 1.55 -5.27 -34.37
N THR A 446 2.17 -4.22 -34.90
CA THR A 446 2.55 -3.03 -34.13
C THR A 446 1.33 -2.30 -33.56
N LEU A 447 0.20 -2.28 -34.28
CA LEU A 447 -1.07 -1.72 -33.83
C LEU A 447 -1.79 -2.58 -32.77
N ARG A 448 -1.44 -3.87 -32.60
CA ARG A 448 -2.04 -4.75 -31.58
C ARG A 448 -1.38 -4.65 -30.21
N THR A 449 -0.16 -4.12 -30.13
CA THR A 449 0.67 -4.16 -28.91
C THR A 449 0.91 -2.77 -28.35
N GLN A 450 -0.17 -2.02 -28.04
CA GLN A 450 -0.04 -0.66 -27.50
C GLN A 450 -1.12 -0.30 -26.45
N PRO A 451 -1.24 -1.08 -25.35
CA PRO A 451 -1.88 -0.54 -24.16
C PRO A 451 -1.04 0.62 -23.63
N VAL A 452 -1.70 1.67 -23.16
CA VAL A 452 -1.07 2.81 -22.47
C VAL A 452 -1.61 2.92 -21.05
N THR A 453 -0.90 3.66 -20.20
CA THR A 453 -1.40 3.98 -18.87
C THR A 453 -2.38 5.15 -18.94
N VAL A 454 -3.63 4.92 -18.55
CA VAL A 454 -4.66 5.97 -18.50
C VAL A 454 -4.27 7.00 -17.43
N GLY A 455 -4.31 8.29 -17.78
CA GLY A 455 -3.89 9.37 -16.88
C GLY A 455 -2.38 9.67 -16.90
N ASP A 456 -1.59 8.99 -17.72
CA ASP A 456 -0.21 9.39 -18.05
C ASP A 456 -0.22 10.22 -19.34
N LEU A 457 -0.20 11.55 -19.18
CA LEU A 457 -0.33 12.48 -20.30
C LEU A 457 0.85 12.36 -21.29
N GLU A 458 2.06 12.11 -20.79
CA GLU A 458 3.27 12.01 -21.61
C GLU A 458 3.23 10.73 -22.46
N GLU A 459 2.92 9.58 -21.84
CA GLU A 459 2.80 8.30 -22.56
C GLU A 459 1.69 8.33 -23.62
N ILE A 460 0.55 8.94 -23.31
CA ILE A 460 -0.57 9.10 -24.25
C ILE A 460 -0.14 10.00 -25.43
N GLU A 461 0.49 11.14 -25.17
CA GLU A 461 0.96 12.07 -26.21
C GLU A 461 2.01 11.44 -27.13
N GLU A 462 3.00 10.73 -26.56
CA GLU A 462 4.00 9.98 -27.31
C GLU A 462 3.37 8.91 -28.20
N THR A 463 2.37 8.21 -27.68
CA THR A 463 1.66 7.16 -28.43
C THR A 463 0.79 7.76 -29.53
N ILE A 464 0.12 8.90 -29.31
CA ILE A 464 -0.57 9.66 -30.36
C ILE A 464 0.41 10.08 -31.46
N ALA A 465 1.60 10.57 -31.10
CA ALA A 465 2.62 10.97 -32.07
C ALA A 465 3.09 9.76 -32.90
N ARG A 466 3.27 8.59 -32.26
CA ARG A 466 3.59 7.33 -32.93
C ARG A 466 2.49 6.93 -33.92
N GLN A 467 1.22 6.98 -33.52
CA GLN A 467 0.08 6.65 -34.38
C GLN A 467 -0.06 7.61 -35.57
N LYS A 468 0.11 8.92 -35.35
CA LYS A 468 0.14 9.93 -36.43
C LYS A 468 1.27 9.65 -37.43
N LYS A 469 2.44 9.22 -36.95
CA LYS A 469 3.54 8.79 -37.82
C LYS A 469 3.17 7.57 -38.66
N LEU A 470 2.50 6.58 -38.10
CA LEU A 470 2.02 5.41 -38.87
C LEU A 470 1.02 5.82 -39.97
N LEU A 471 0.10 6.75 -39.67
CA LEU A 471 -0.82 7.32 -40.67
C LEU A 471 -0.07 8.09 -41.76
N GLN A 472 1.00 8.79 -41.42
CA GLN A 472 1.86 9.46 -42.39
C GLN A 472 2.61 8.44 -43.27
N ASP A 473 3.15 7.38 -42.68
CA ASP A 473 3.83 6.31 -43.42
C ASP A 473 2.87 5.61 -44.41
N LEU A 474 1.62 5.37 -44.00
CA LEU A 474 0.54 4.93 -44.89
C LEU A 474 0.29 5.94 -46.02
N ALA A 475 0.23 7.24 -45.72
CA ALA A 475 0.06 8.25 -46.77
C ALA A 475 1.22 8.27 -47.77
N VAL A 476 2.47 8.09 -47.31
CA VAL A 476 3.67 8.02 -48.15
C VAL A 476 3.71 6.74 -48.99
N LYS A 477 3.22 5.61 -48.47
CA LYS A 477 3.17 4.33 -49.18
C LYS A 477 1.97 4.18 -50.12
N ARG A 478 0.96 5.04 -50.02
CA ARG A 478 -0.24 5.02 -50.87
C ARG A 478 0.04 4.99 -52.38
N PRO A 479 1.01 5.75 -52.93
CA PRO A 479 1.32 5.67 -54.36
C PRO A 479 1.81 4.28 -54.80
N GLN A 480 2.45 3.50 -53.91
CA GLN A 480 2.87 2.13 -54.20
C GLN A 480 1.66 1.19 -54.34
N LEU A 481 0.63 1.37 -53.49
CA LEU A 481 -0.64 0.66 -53.64
C LEU A 481 -1.34 1.04 -54.95
N GLU A 482 -1.41 2.32 -55.27
CA GLU A 482 -2.05 2.80 -56.51
C GLU A 482 -1.33 2.31 -57.77
N ASP A 483 0.00 2.21 -57.74
CA ASP A 483 0.79 1.64 -58.82
C ASP A 483 0.55 0.12 -58.96
N LEU A 484 0.54 -0.61 -57.85
CA LEU A 484 0.23 -2.05 -57.82
C LEU A 484 -1.16 -2.33 -58.42
N VAL A 485 -2.17 -1.52 -58.10
CA VAL A 485 -3.52 -1.64 -58.69
C VAL A 485 -3.50 -1.38 -60.18
N LYS A 486 -2.81 -0.33 -60.65
CA LYS A 486 -2.67 -0.04 -62.09
C LYS A 486 -1.95 -1.15 -62.83
N GLN A 487 -0.93 -1.77 -62.23
CA GLN A 487 -0.22 -2.90 -62.82
C GLN A 487 -1.14 -4.13 -62.92
N ALA A 488 -1.95 -4.39 -61.88
CA ALA A 488 -2.94 -5.47 -61.93
C ALA A 488 -3.99 -5.26 -63.02
N ASP A 489 -4.51 -4.04 -63.17
CA ASP A 489 -5.50 -3.71 -64.20
C ASP A 489 -4.93 -3.91 -65.63
N ARG A 490 -3.64 -3.60 -65.83
CA ARG A 490 -2.94 -3.87 -67.10
C ARG A 490 -2.80 -5.38 -67.33
N LEU A 491 -2.35 -6.11 -66.32
CA LEU A 491 -2.18 -7.56 -66.37
C LEU A 491 -3.50 -8.30 -66.61
N GLN A 492 -4.64 -7.80 -66.10
CA GLN A 492 -5.96 -8.37 -66.39
C GLN A 492 -6.28 -8.42 -67.89
N GLY A 493 -5.81 -7.44 -68.68
CA GLY A 493 -5.99 -7.42 -70.13
C GLY A 493 -5.01 -8.30 -70.91
N GLU A 494 -3.87 -8.67 -70.32
CA GLU A 494 -2.80 -9.44 -70.95
C GLU A 494 -2.87 -10.94 -70.62
N VAL A 495 -3.44 -11.31 -69.46
CA VAL A 495 -3.63 -12.71 -69.03
C VAL A 495 -4.84 -13.32 -69.74
N GLY A 496 -4.64 -14.45 -70.41
CA GLY A 496 -5.68 -15.09 -71.24
C GLY A 496 -6.61 -16.06 -70.51
N GLU A 497 -6.18 -16.63 -69.37
CA GLU A 497 -6.96 -17.61 -68.61
C GLU A 497 -7.85 -16.93 -67.55
N PRO A 498 -9.16 -17.24 -67.48
CA PRO A 498 -10.08 -16.62 -66.52
C PRO A 498 -9.71 -16.88 -65.05
N GLU A 499 -9.07 -18.01 -64.76
CA GLU A 499 -8.70 -18.42 -63.39
C GLU A 499 -7.51 -17.59 -62.87
N ASP A 500 -6.57 -17.26 -63.74
CA ASP A 500 -5.42 -16.38 -63.44
C ASP A 500 -5.87 -14.92 -63.25
N GLN A 501 -6.80 -14.44 -64.10
CA GLN A 501 -7.42 -13.13 -63.93
C GLN A 501 -8.13 -13.00 -62.58
N LYS A 502 -8.84 -14.06 -62.16
CA LYS A 502 -9.49 -14.12 -60.85
C LYS A 502 -8.49 -14.09 -59.70
N THR A 503 -7.41 -14.88 -59.79
CA THR A 503 -6.36 -14.94 -58.76
C THR A 503 -5.66 -13.59 -58.59
N LEU A 504 -5.38 -12.88 -59.69
CA LEU A 504 -4.79 -11.55 -59.67
C LEU A 504 -5.71 -10.54 -58.95
N GLN A 505 -7.02 -10.58 -59.27
CA GLN A 505 -8.03 -9.74 -58.63
C GLN A 505 -8.14 -10.03 -57.12
N GLU A 506 -8.16 -11.31 -56.73
CA GLU A 506 -8.21 -11.73 -55.32
C GLU A 506 -6.98 -11.20 -54.53
N LYS A 507 -5.77 -11.21 -55.12
CA LYS A 507 -4.55 -10.65 -54.51
C LYS A 507 -4.65 -9.14 -54.30
N VAL A 508 -5.15 -8.41 -55.29
CA VAL A 508 -5.35 -6.95 -55.20
C VAL A 508 -6.38 -6.60 -54.14
N ASP A 509 -7.53 -7.28 -54.18
CA ASP A 509 -8.61 -7.06 -53.21
C ASP A 509 -8.12 -7.35 -51.80
N LYS A 510 -7.31 -8.41 -51.61
CA LYS A 510 -6.76 -8.73 -50.31
C LYS A 510 -5.81 -7.66 -49.76
N ILE A 511 -4.95 -7.10 -50.61
CA ILE A 511 -4.07 -6.00 -50.20
C ILE A 511 -4.87 -4.74 -49.87
N LYS A 512 -5.90 -4.41 -50.67
CA LYS A 512 -6.77 -3.26 -50.39
C LYS A 512 -7.49 -3.44 -49.05
N GLU A 513 -8.03 -4.62 -48.77
CA GLU A 513 -8.64 -4.94 -47.47
C GLU A 513 -7.65 -4.76 -46.31
N LEU A 514 -6.43 -5.29 -46.43
CA LEU A 514 -5.40 -5.15 -45.38
C LEU A 514 -4.99 -3.69 -45.18
N TRP A 515 -4.90 -2.93 -46.27
CA TRP A 515 -4.58 -1.51 -46.24
C TRP A 515 -5.65 -0.70 -45.53
N ASP A 516 -6.91 -0.88 -45.93
CA ASP A 516 -8.05 -0.17 -45.36
C ASP A 516 -8.24 -0.54 -43.88
N ALA A 517 -8.10 -1.83 -43.53
CA ALA A 517 -8.14 -2.28 -42.15
C ALA A 517 -7.03 -1.66 -41.28
N ALA A 518 -5.79 -1.60 -41.77
CA ALA A 518 -4.67 -1.00 -41.04
C ALA A 518 -4.87 0.51 -40.86
N LYS A 519 -5.32 1.21 -41.91
CA LYS A 519 -5.60 2.64 -41.87
C LYS A 519 -6.75 2.97 -40.93
N GLU A 520 -7.84 2.23 -40.98
CA GLU A 520 -8.99 2.43 -40.10
C GLU A 520 -8.59 2.19 -38.66
N LYS A 521 -7.92 1.08 -38.36
CA LYS A 521 -7.43 0.77 -37.01
C LYS A 521 -6.50 1.83 -36.43
N ALA A 522 -5.54 2.32 -37.22
CA ALA A 522 -4.64 3.39 -36.78
C ALA A 522 -5.40 4.72 -36.57
N SER A 523 -6.38 5.02 -37.42
CA SER A 523 -7.20 6.23 -37.31
C SER A 523 -8.09 6.19 -36.07
N SER A 524 -8.80 5.09 -35.84
CA SER A 524 -9.66 4.88 -34.67
C SER A 524 -8.87 4.92 -33.37
N ARG A 525 -7.70 4.25 -33.30
CA ARG A 525 -6.85 4.30 -32.11
C ARG A 525 -6.31 5.72 -31.87
N THR A 526 -6.00 6.47 -32.92
CA THR A 526 -5.59 7.88 -32.77
C THR A 526 -6.71 8.74 -32.18
N GLU A 527 -7.95 8.56 -32.63
CA GLU A 527 -9.12 9.27 -32.11
C GLU A 527 -9.41 8.89 -30.65
N GLU A 528 -9.39 7.59 -30.33
CA GLU A 528 -9.54 7.08 -28.96
C GLU A 528 -8.49 7.68 -28.00
N LEU A 529 -7.22 7.67 -28.38
CA LEU A 529 -6.15 8.25 -27.57
C LEU A 529 -6.29 9.77 -27.41
N GLN A 530 -6.82 10.49 -28.40
CA GLN A 530 -7.09 11.93 -28.27
C GLN A 530 -8.22 12.21 -27.27
N ILE A 531 -9.27 11.38 -27.28
CA ILE A 531 -10.35 11.46 -26.28
C ILE A 531 -9.77 11.13 -24.89
N MET A 532 -8.98 10.07 -24.77
CA MET A 532 -8.31 9.68 -23.53
C MET A 532 -7.42 10.80 -22.99
N LEU A 533 -6.65 11.46 -23.85
CA LEU A 533 -5.80 12.59 -23.47
C LEU A 533 -6.64 13.74 -22.93
N SER A 534 -7.69 14.12 -23.65
CA SER A 534 -8.59 15.21 -23.23
C SER A 534 -9.26 14.91 -21.89
N ASP A 535 -9.75 13.68 -21.69
CA ASP A 535 -10.40 13.28 -20.44
C ASP A 535 -9.39 13.19 -19.29
N SER A 536 -8.17 12.70 -19.56
CA SER A 536 -7.08 12.62 -18.59
C SER A 536 -6.60 14.00 -18.15
N GLN A 537 -6.50 14.96 -19.09
CA GLN A 537 -6.18 16.35 -18.78
C GLN A 537 -7.24 16.98 -17.88
N LYS A 538 -8.53 16.78 -18.21
CA LYS A 538 -9.63 17.26 -17.37
C LYS A 538 -9.56 16.66 -15.96
N PHE A 539 -9.33 15.36 -15.84
CA PHE A 539 -9.19 14.69 -14.55
C PHE A 539 -8.00 15.25 -13.74
N HIS A 540 -6.87 15.51 -14.42
CA HIS A 540 -5.68 16.07 -13.80
C HIS A 540 -5.94 17.47 -13.24
N GLU A 541 -6.55 18.37 -14.03
CA GLU A 541 -6.92 19.72 -13.61
C GLU A 541 -7.86 19.72 -12.38
N LEU A 542 -8.92 18.90 -12.44
CA LEU A 542 -9.87 18.78 -11.32
C LEU A 542 -9.20 18.22 -10.06
N THR A 543 -8.32 17.23 -10.24
CA THR A 543 -7.57 16.61 -9.14
C THR A 543 -6.61 17.59 -8.50
N GLU A 544 -5.84 18.35 -9.30
CA GLU A 544 -4.90 19.34 -8.80
C GLU A 544 -5.61 20.42 -7.98
N GLU A 545 -6.72 20.95 -8.50
CA GLU A 545 -7.53 21.95 -7.80
C GLU A 545 -8.03 21.42 -6.44
N LEU A 546 -8.56 20.19 -6.41
CA LEU A 546 -9.02 19.55 -5.18
C LEU A 546 -7.87 19.27 -4.20
N MET A 547 -6.71 18.82 -4.68
CA MET A 547 -5.53 18.54 -3.86
C MET A 547 -5.01 19.81 -3.16
N ILE A 548 -4.98 20.95 -3.88
CA ILE A 548 -4.59 22.24 -3.32
C ILE A 548 -5.56 22.64 -2.19
N TRP A 549 -6.86 22.53 -2.45
CA TRP A 549 -7.87 22.86 -1.46
C TRP A 549 -7.83 21.93 -0.24
N LEU A 550 -7.72 20.61 -0.44
CA LEU A 550 -7.58 19.64 0.65
C LEU A 550 -6.37 19.96 1.52
N THR A 551 -5.23 20.29 0.92
CA THR A 551 -4.00 20.63 1.67
C THR A 551 -4.19 21.91 2.50
N LYS A 552 -4.85 22.93 1.94
CA LYS A 552 -5.21 24.15 2.68
C LYS A 552 -6.12 23.84 3.87
N MET A 553 -7.15 23.01 3.63
CA MET A 553 -8.16 22.69 4.64
C MET A 553 -7.60 21.79 5.76
N GLU A 554 -6.79 20.78 5.41
CA GLU A 554 -6.07 19.95 6.37
C GLU A 554 -5.17 20.80 7.28
N LYS A 555 -4.42 21.73 6.70
CA LYS A 555 -3.59 22.66 7.47
C LYS A 555 -4.42 23.55 8.40
N ALA A 556 -5.54 24.09 7.94
CA ALA A 556 -6.43 24.88 8.79
C ALA A 556 -6.98 24.05 9.97
N LEU A 557 -7.30 22.76 9.75
CA LEU A 557 -7.74 21.85 10.80
C LEU A 557 -6.62 21.44 11.77
N ASP A 558 -5.37 21.41 11.31
CA ASP A 558 -4.19 21.15 12.16
C ASP A 558 -3.83 22.35 13.04
N GLU A 559 -4.12 23.58 12.56
CA GLU A 559 -3.89 24.84 13.27
C GLU A 559 -5.03 25.20 14.24
N ASN A 560 -6.06 24.35 14.37
CA ASN A 560 -7.17 24.57 15.29
C ASN A 560 -6.68 24.71 16.74
N GLU A 561 -7.10 25.78 17.39
CA GLU A 561 -6.77 26.07 18.79
C GLU A 561 -7.44 25.07 19.76
N VAL A 562 -6.99 25.03 21.01
CA VAL A 562 -7.65 24.24 22.06
C VAL A 562 -9.07 24.78 22.29
N ILE A 563 -10.01 23.89 22.65
CA ILE A 563 -11.40 24.27 22.95
C ILE A 563 -11.42 25.31 24.08
N GLY A 564 -12.05 26.45 23.83
CA GLY A 564 -12.13 27.55 24.79
C GLY A 564 -12.97 27.21 26.02
N THR A 565 -12.68 27.86 27.15
CA THR A 565 -13.40 27.67 28.42
C THR A 565 -14.40 28.79 28.73
N GLU A 566 -14.53 29.77 27.83
CA GLU A 566 -15.44 30.90 27.95
C GLU A 566 -16.50 30.86 26.83
N ILE A 567 -17.75 31.21 27.15
CA ILE A 567 -18.87 31.15 26.20
C ILE A 567 -18.59 31.96 24.93
N ILE A 568 -18.01 33.16 25.08
CA ILE A 568 -17.71 34.05 23.95
C ILE A 568 -16.63 33.43 23.05
N ILE A 569 -15.60 32.81 23.62
CA ILE A 569 -14.54 32.14 22.87
C ILE A 569 -15.10 30.92 22.13
N LEU A 570 -15.89 30.08 22.81
CA LEU A 570 -16.55 28.93 22.19
C LEU A 570 -17.49 29.32 21.06
N GLN A 571 -18.26 30.41 21.22
CA GLN A 571 -19.11 30.93 20.16
C GLN A 571 -18.29 31.35 18.93
N GLY A 572 -17.17 32.05 19.10
CA GLY A 572 -16.27 32.41 17.99
C GLY A 572 -15.60 31.20 17.33
N GLN A 573 -15.15 30.22 18.13
CA GLN A 573 -14.60 28.97 17.61
C GLN A 573 -15.67 28.17 16.84
N LEU A 574 -16.91 28.15 17.33
CA LEU A 574 -18.04 27.49 16.68
C LEU A 574 -18.44 28.18 15.36
N GLU A 575 -18.44 29.51 15.32
CA GLU A 575 -18.66 30.28 14.08
C GLU A 575 -17.59 29.96 13.03
N THR A 576 -16.32 29.93 13.44
CA THR A 576 -15.19 29.56 12.57
C THR A 576 -15.36 28.13 12.04
N GLN A 577 -15.69 27.19 12.93
CA GLN A 577 -15.89 25.79 12.56
C GLN A 577 -17.10 25.59 11.63
N LYS A 578 -18.19 26.36 11.82
CA LYS A 578 -19.34 26.35 10.91
C LYS A 578 -18.97 26.87 9.52
N ALA A 579 -18.15 27.92 9.44
CA ALA A 579 -17.64 28.41 8.17
C ALA A 579 -16.80 27.34 7.44
N TYR A 580 -16.00 26.56 8.16
CA TYR A 580 -15.28 25.41 7.59
C TYR A 580 -16.22 24.32 7.06
N ILE A 581 -17.30 24.01 7.77
CA ILE A 581 -18.31 23.05 7.29
C ILE A 581 -19.01 23.56 6.03
N GLU A 582 -19.35 24.85 5.97
CA GLU A 582 -19.91 25.48 4.78
C GLU A 582 -18.93 25.44 3.60
N GLU A 583 -17.63 25.70 3.83
CA GLU A 583 -16.60 25.57 2.80
C GLU A 583 -16.52 24.12 2.30
N ILE A 584 -16.47 23.12 3.19
CA ILE A 584 -16.46 21.69 2.80
C ILE A 584 -17.69 21.33 1.95
N GLU A 585 -18.89 21.73 2.36
CA GLU A 585 -20.10 21.43 1.60
C GLU A 585 -20.10 22.11 0.22
N SER A 586 -19.51 23.31 0.10
CA SER A 586 -19.36 23.99 -1.19
C SER A 586 -18.43 23.26 -2.17
N TRP A 587 -17.49 22.45 -1.67
CA TRP A 587 -16.53 21.67 -2.47
C TRP A 587 -17.00 20.26 -2.84
N LYS A 588 -18.08 19.78 -2.22
CA LYS A 588 -18.67 18.46 -2.49
C LYS A 588 -19.05 18.23 -3.98
N PRO A 589 -19.57 19.23 -4.72
CA PRO A 589 -19.80 19.08 -6.16
C PRO A 589 -18.50 18.84 -6.94
N LYS A 590 -17.39 19.50 -6.56
CA LYS A 590 -16.07 19.30 -7.20
C LYS A 590 -15.54 17.89 -6.94
N MET A 591 -15.65 17.39 -5.71
CA MET A 591 -15.31 16.01 -5.39
C MET A 591 -16.11 15.01 -6.25
N THR A 592 -17.41 15.29 -6.43
CA THR A 592 -18.28 14.48 -7.29
C THR A 592 -17.84 14.56 -8.76
N GLU A 593 -17.40 15.72 -9.24
CA GLU A 593 -16.90 15.87 -10.61
C GLU A 593 -15.59 15.08 -10.83
N VAL A 594 -14.67 15.12 -9.88
CA VAL A 594 -13.44 14.30 -9.89
C VAL A 594 -13.81 12.83 -9.97
N GLN A 595 -14.71 12.36 -9.10
CA GLN A 595 -15.19 10.98 -9.07
C GLN A 595 -15.79 10.55 -10.41
N ASN A 596 -16.72 11.33 -10.95
CA ASN A 596 -17.33 11.06 -12.26
C ASN A 596 -16.29 11.00 -13.39
N SER A 597 -15.27 11.87 -13.34
CA SER A 597 -14.20 11.90 -14.34
C SER A 597 -13.30 10.66 -14.25
N GLY A 598 -12.95 10.22 -13.04
CA GLY A 598 -12.16 8.99 -12.84
C GLY A 598 -12.92 7.71 -13.18
N GLU A 599 -14.22 7.64 -12.85
CA GLU A 599 -15.11 6.55 -13.24
C GLU A 599 -15.26 6.47 -14.77
N LYS A 600 -15.41 7.63 -15.44
CA LYS A 600 -15.46 7.70 -16.91
C LYS A 600 -14.17 7.14 -17.52
N LEU A 601 -13.00 7.60 -17.06
CA LEU A 601 -11.71 7.12 -17.55
C LEU A 601 -11.54 5.60 -17.37
N SER A 602 -11.93 5.07 -16.22
CA SER A 602 -11.83 3.63 -15.92
C SER A 602 -12.79 2.80 -16.78
N LYS A 603 -13.96 3.34 -17.09
CA LYS A 603 -15.01 2.66 -17.86
C LYS A 603 -14.80 2.71 -19.36
N ASP A 604 -14.38 3.87 -19.89
CA ASP A 604 -14.30 4.08 -21.33
C ASP A 604 -13.01 3.47 -21.92
N PHE A 605 -11.98 3.21 -21.10
CA PHE A 605 -10.66 2.72 -21.53
C PHE A 605 -10.25 1.38 -20.89
N THR A 606 -11.16 0.40 -20.87
CA THR A 606 -10.94 -0.92 -20.23
C THR A 606 -9.83 -1.80 -20.84
N LEU A 607 -9.35 -1.47 -22.04
CA LEU A 607 -8.27 -2.18 -22.72
C LEU A 607 -6.88 -1.62 -22.35
N ASP A 608 -6.84 -0.50 -21.64
CA ASP A 608 -5.66 0.23 -21.19
C ASP A 608 -5.50 0.11 -19.67
N ASP A 609 -4.33 0.48 -19.14
CA ASP A 609 -4.06 0.36 -17.69
C ASP A 609 -4.61 1.57 -16.93
N ALA A 610 -5.74 1.37 -16.24
CA ALA A 610 -6.39 2.40 -15.42
C ALA A 610 -5.90 2.45 -13.96
N GLY A 611 -4.91 1.65 -13.55
CA GLY A 611 -4.51 1.52 -12.15
C GLY A 611 -4.03 2.83 -11.51
N ARG A 612 -3.45 3.74 -12.30
CA ARG A 612 -3.05 5.08 -11.84
C ARG A 612 -4.26 5.95 -11.48
N ILE A 613 -5.35 5.88 -12.25
CA ILE A 613 -6.59 6.63 -11.96
C ILE A 613 -7.21 6.10 -10.67
N GLU A 614 -7.27 4.79 -10.49
CA GLU A 614 -7.79 4.14 -9.28
C GLU A 614 -7.01 4.57 -8.03
N GLN A 615 -5.67 4.53 -8.09
CA GLN A 615 -4.81 4.93 -6.97
C GLN A 615 -5.01 6.40 -6.58
N VAL A 616 -5.10 7.32 -7.56
CA VAL A 616 -5.34 8.73 -7.30
C VAL A 616 -6.72 8.93 -6.66
N MET A 617 -7.75 8.24 -7.16
CA MET A 617 -9.10 8.32 -6.63
C MET A 617 -9.19 7.83 -5.18
N GLU A 618 -8.59 6.68 -4.86
CA GLU A 618 -8.55 6.14 -3.50
C GLU A 618 -7.87 7.11 -2.52
N SER A 619 -6.74 7.69 -2.92
CA SER A 619 -6.02 8.68 -2.11
C SER A 619 -6.87 9.93 -1.86
N LEU A 620 -7.55 10.46 -2.88
CA LEU A 620 -8.42 11.63 -2.75
C LEU A 620 -9.63 11.36 -1.87
N MET A 621 -10.30 10.22 -2.07
CA MET A 621 -11.44 9.81 -1.26
C MET A 621 -11.06 9.69 0.21
N LEU A 622 -9.91 9.07 0.51
CA LEU A 622 -9.43 8.94 1.89
C LEU A 622 -9.18 10.30 2.55
N ARG A 623 -8.49 11.22 1.86
CA ARG A 623 -8.23 12.58 2.37
C ARG A 623 -9.51 13.37 2.56
N TRP A 624 -10.41 13.34 1.58
CA TRP A 624 -11.72 13.99 1.65
C TRP A 624 -12.53 13.49 2.85
N THR A 625 -12.66 12.17 3.02
CA THR A 625 -13.38 11.58 4.16
C THR A 625 -12.74 11.97 5.50
N ASN A 626 -11.41 12.04 5.58
CA ASN A 626 -10.71 12.47 6.79
C ASN A 626 -11.03 13.94 7.14
N VAL A 627 -10.94 14.86 6.19
CA VAL A 627 -11.29 16.27 6.38
C VAL A 627 -12.74 16.41 6.84
N CYS A 628 -13.69 15.74 6.18
CA CYS A 628 -15.09 15.74 6.58
C CYS A 628 -15.28 15.20 8.00
N SER A 629 -14.63 14.09 8.34
CA SER A 629 -14.76 13.45 9.65
C SER A 629 -14.20 14.34 10.77
N ARG A 630 -12.96 14.81 10.64
CA ARG A 630 -12.30 15.70 11.62
C ARG A 630 -13.11 16.98 11.84
N SER A 631 -13.60 17.58 10.76
CA SER A 631 -14.39 18.81 10.84
C SER A 631 -15.73 18.59 11.57
N ASN A 632 -16.43 17.49 11.30
CA ASN A 632 -17.68 17.16 11.99
C ASN A 632 -17.47 16.80 13.47
N VAL A 633 -16.41 16.04 13.79
CA VAL A 633 -16.05 15.73 15.19
C VAL A 633 -15.79 17.01 15.95
N ARG A 634 -14.97 17.92 15.38
CA ARG A 634 -14.67 19.20 16.03
C ARG A 634 -15.90 20.08 16.22
N LEU A 635 -16.81 20.12 15.24
CA LEU A 635 -18.08 20.83 15.37
C LEU A 635 -18.88 20.28 16.57
N HIS A 636 -19.01 18.95 16.66
CA HIS A 636 -19.74 18.30 17.73
C HIS A 636 -19.13 18.58 19.11
N GLU A 637 -17.80 18.50 19.24
CA GLU A 637 -17.08 18.82 20.48
C GLU A 637 -17.34 20.27 20.95
N LEU A 638 -17.28 21.24 20.03
CA LEU A 638 -17.55 22.65 20.34
C LEU A 638 -19.02 22.88 20.73
N GLU A 639 -19.97 22.23 20.06
CA GLU A 639 -21.39 22.30 20.42
C GLU A 639 -21.66 21.70 21.80
N CYS A 640 -21.07 20.54 22.10
CA CYS A 640 -21.14 19.92 23.42
C CYS A 640 -20.57 20.83 24.51
N ALA A 641 -19.36 21.37 24.32
CA ALA A 641 -18.72 22.27 25.27
C ALA A 641 -19.56 23.54 25.50
N LEU A 642 -20.09 24.15 24.43
CA LEU A 642 -20.93 25.35 24.54
C LEU A 642 -22.23 25.06 25.27
N ASN A 643 -22.91 23.95 24.96
CA ASN A 643 -24.15 23.57 25.64
C ASN A 643 -23.92 23.32 27.14
N SER A 644 -22.84 22.62 27.49
CA SER A 644 -22.46 22.39 28.89
C SER A 644 -22.20 23.72 29.62
N LEU A 645 -21.45 24.63 29.01
CA LEU A 645 -21.12 25.92 29.63
C LEU A 645 -22.35 26.83 29.77
N GLN A 646 -23.26 26.82 28.80
CA GLN A 646 -24.53 27.55 28.88
C GLN A 646 -25.46 26.98 29.96
N ASP A 647 -25.51 25.65 30.11
CA ASP A 647 -26.27 25.03 31.19
C ASP A 647 -25.73 25.42 32.55
N ILE A 648 -24.40 25.45 32.71
CA ILE A 648 -23.76 25.93 33.94
C ILE A 648 -24.08 27.42 34.19
N ASP A 649 -23.96 28.29 33.20
CA ASP A 649 -24.29 29.72 33.35
C ASP A 649 -25.74 29.93 33.79
N LYS A 650 -26.67 29.17 33.20
CA LYS A 650 -28.07 29.15 33.62
C LYS A 650 -28.24 28.69 35.07
N GLN A 651 -27.58 27.61 35.48
CA GLN A 651 -27.61 27.13 36.86
C GLN A 651 -27.08 28.19 37.84
N VAL A 652 -25.97 28.86 37.50
CA VAL A 652 -25.42 29.98 38.28
C VAL A 652 -26.44 31.12 38.38
N HIS A 653 -27.06 31.51 37.27
CA HIS A 653 -28.03 32.59 37.24
C HIS A 653 -29.27 32.27 38.09
N GLU A 654 -29.83 31.07 37.96
CA GLU A 654 -30.97 30.60 38.76
C GLU A 654 -30.62 30.59 40.26
N PHE A 655 -29.41 30.15 40.60
CA PHE A 655 -28.90 30.19 41.97
C PHE A 655 -28.76 31.62 42.50
N LEU A 656 -28.19 32.55 41.72
CA LEU A 656 -28.07 33.96 42.10
C LEU A 656 -29.44 34.64 42.30
N LEU A 657 -30.42 34.33 41.45
CA LEU A 657 -31.80 34.80 41.62
C LEU A 657 -32.44 34.23 42.90
N TRP A 658 -32.22 32.94 43.18
CA TRP A 658 -32.67 32.32 44.41
C TRP A 658 -32.02 32.98 45.64
N LEU A 659 -30.70 33.19 45.64
CA LEU A 659 -30.00 33.93 46.69
C LEU A 659 -30.61 35.31 46.90
N GLY A 660 -30.84 36.08 45.83
CA GLY A 660 -31.47 37.40 45.92
C GLY A 660 -32.88 37.36 46.56
N LYS A 661 -33.68 36.33 46.25
CA LYS A 661 -34.98 36.10 46.89
C LYS A 661 -34.86 35.77 48.38
N VAL A 662 -33.79 35.11 48.82
CA VAL A 662 -33.52 34.81 50.24
C VAL A 662 -32.93 36.03 50.97
N GLU A 663 -32.09 36.82 50.30
CA GLU A 663 -31.49 38.02 50.87
C GLU A 663 -32.50 39.13 51.15
N SER A 664 -33.51 39.30 50.29
CA SER A 664 -34.52 40.38 50.44
C SER A 664 -35.32 40.29 51.76
N PRO A 665 -35.85 39.11 52.16
CA PRO A 665 -36.41 38.89 53.50
C PRO A 665 -35.42 39.12 54.63
N ILE A 666 -34.16 38.68 54.50
CA ILE A 666 -33.12 38.87 55.53
C ILE A 666 -32.83 40.36 55.72
N LYS A 667 -32.65 41.13 54.64
CA LYS A 667 -32.47 42.59 54.66
C LYS A 667 -33.71 43.34 55.16
N SER A 668 -34.90 42.77 54.97
CA SER A 668 -36.17 43.28 55.52
C SER A 668 -36.28 43.06 57.02
N LEU A 669 -35.90 41.86 57.51
CA LEU A 669 -35.77 41.54 58.93
C LEU A 669 -34.75 42.46 59.59
N GLU A 670 -33.57 42.66 58.97
CA GLU A 670 -32.54 43.59 59.45
C GLU A 670 -33.07 45.02 59.61
N ARG A 671 -33.80 45.55 58.62
CA ARG A 671 -34.45 46.87 58.72
C ARG A 671 -35.50 46.94 59.84
N LYS A 672 -36.33 45.91 60.01
CA LYS A 672 -37.32 45.84 61.10
C LYS A 672 -36.67 45.75 62.48
N THR A 673 -35.53 45.05 62.59
CA THR A 673 -34.72 44.99 63.82
C THR A 673 -33.97 46.29 64.15
N HIS A 674 -33.90 47.24 63.20
CA HIS A 674 -33.34 48.56 63.44
C HIS A 674 -34.37 49.57 64.01
N THR A 675 -35.67 49.33 63.82
CA THR A 675 -36.76 50.21 64.29
C THR A 675 -37.43 49.73 65.58
N GLU A 676 -37.31 48.44 65.94
CA GLU A 676 -37.91 47.87 67.15
C GLU A 676 -36.82 47.43 68.15
N GLU A 677 -36.89 47.90 69.39
CA GLU A 677 -35.94 47.55 70.46
C GLU A 677 -36.07 46.06 70.86
N SER A 678 -35.30 45.17 70.23
CA SER A 678 -35.11 43.79 70.69
C SER A 678 -33.75 43.21 70.26
N ARG A 679 -32.87 42.94 71.24
CA ARG A 679 -31.47 42.48 71.04
C ARG A 679 -31.34 41.02 70.59
N GLN A 680 -32.38 40.20 70.78
CA GLN A 680 -32.35 38.75 70.57
C GLN A 680 -32.50 38.34 69.09
N ASP A 681 -33.19 39.16 68.29
CA ASP A 681 -33.33 38.93 66.85
C ASP A 681 -32.06 39.32 66.08
N ARG A 682 -31.23 40.20 66.65
CA ARG A 682 -29.97 40.68 66.03
C ARG A 682 -28.90 39.60 65.91
N GLU A 683 -28.79 38.71 66.88
CA GLU A 683 -27.84 37.58 66.81
C GLU A 683 -28.31 36.51 65.83
N LYS A 684 -29.61 36.23 65.78
CA LYS A 684 -30.20 35.31 64.80
C LYS A 684 -30.05 35.83 63.37
N VAL A 685 -30.31 37.12 63.11
CA VAL A 685 -30.09 37.70 61.79
C VAL A 685 -28.63 37.62 61.36
N LYS A 686 -27.67 37.83 62.28
CA LYS A 686 -26.23 37.64 62.00
C LYS A 686 -25.86 36.18 61.71
N GLU A 687 -26.43 35.24 62.45
CA GLU A 687 -26.21 33.81 62.23
C GLU A 687 -26.78 33.37 60.86
N TRP A 688 -27.97 33.85 60.51
CA TRP A 688 -28.60 33.54 59.22
C TRP A 688 -27.86 34.21 58.07
N GLN A 689 -27.32 35.42 58.24
CA GLN A 689 -26.39 36.03 57.29
C GLN A 689 -25.10 35.22 57.14
N GLY A 690 -24.55 34.69 58.23
CA GLY A 690 -23.36 33.82 58.19
C GLY A 690 -23.62 32.50 57.47
N GLN A 691 -24.78 31.87 57.70
CA GLN A 691 -25.20 30.66 56.99
C GLN A 691 -25.49 30.93 55.51
N HIS A 692 -26.10 32.08 55.19
CA HIS A 692 -26.33 32.51 53.82
C HIS A 692 -25.00 32.76 53.08
N GLN A 693 -24.07 33.50 53.68
CA GLN A 693 -22.73 33.71 53.13
C GLN A 693 -21.99 32.39 52.92
N PHE A 694 -22.11 31.46 53.87
CA PHE A 694 -21.53 30.13 53.74
C PHE A 694 -22.14 29.37 52.55
N LEU A 695 -23.46 29.24 52.46
CA LEU A 695 -24.14 28.54 51.36
C LEU A 695 -23.84 29.18 49.98
N SER A 696 -23.76 30.51 49.91
CA SER A 696 -23.36 31.23 48.70
C SER A 696 -21.93 30.88 48.29
N ILE A 697 -20.98 30.87 49.23
CA ILE A 697 -19.57 30.53 48.97
C ILE A 697 -19.44 29.05 48.58
N THR A 698 -20.12 28.13 49.26
CA THR A 698 -19.99 26.69 49.00
C THR A 698 -20.55 26.31 47.63
N HIS A 699 -21.69 26.88 47.24
CA HIS A 699 -22.30 26.55 45.95
C HIS A 699 -21.59 27.26 44.78
N ILE A 700 -21.09 28.50 44.97
CA ILE A 700 -20.18 29.13 44.00
C ILE A 700 -18.90 28.29 43.83
N SER A 701 -18.41 27.68 44.90
CA SER A 701 -17.26 26.79 44.85
C SER A 701 -17.57 25.47 44.14
N GLU A 702 -18.76 24.87 44.35
CA GLU A 702 -19.24 23.70 43.61
C GLU A 702 -19.41 23.99 42.12
N VAL A 703 -20.00 25.13 41.76
CA VAL A 703 -20.17 25.49 40.35
C VAL A 703 -18.83 25.82 39.70
N ASN A 704 -17.92 26.52 40.39
CA ASN A 704 -16.55 26.74 39.89
C ASN A 704 -15.75 25.42 39.79
N PHE A 705 -16.00 24.46 40.67
CA PHE A 705 -15.41 23.13 40.59
C PHE A 705 -15.91 22.37 39.36
N ASN A 706 -17.23 22.38 39.12
CA ASN A 706 -17.85 21.79 37.93
C ASN A 706 -17.42 22.49 36.63
N LEU A 707 -17.18 23.81 36.65
CA LEU A 707 -16.58 24.57 35.55
C LEU A 707 -15.14 24.13 35.24
N SER A 708 -14.35 23.79 36.26
CA SER A 708 -12.99 23.28 36.06
C SER A 708 -12.96 21.82 35.57
N GLU A 709 -13.96 21.02 35.97
CA GLU A 709 -14.05 19.61 35.57
C GLU A 709 -14.62 19.43 34.16
N ALA A 710 -15.41 20.39 33.66
CA ALA A 710 -15.89 20.42 32.26
C ALA A 710 -14.88 21.01 31.26
N ALA A 711 -13.83 21.68 31.75
CA ALA A 711 -12.76 22.31 30.97
C ALA A 711 -11.50 21.44 30.82
N HIS A 712 -11.51 20.21 31.33
CA HIS A 712 -10.45 19.20 31.27
C HIS A 712 -11.03 17.91 30.69
#